data_AF-A0A7V0ZKP4-F1
#
_entry.id   AF-A0A7V0ZKP4-F1
#
_cell.length_a   1.000
_cell.length_b   1.000
_cell.length_c   1.000
_cell.angle_alpha   90.00
_cell.angle_beta   90.00
_cell.angle_gamma   90.00
#
_symmetry.space_group_name_H-M   'P 1'
#
loop_
_entity.id
_entity.type
_entity.pdbx_description
1 polymer ?
#
loop_
_entity_poly.entity_id
_entity_poly.type
_entity_poly.pdbx_seq_one_letter_code
_entity_poly.pdbx_strand_id
1 'polypeptide(L)'
;SDEGVVDWVNETFTWAFPAQNDINRGQVSYTPATAVRPVAIEPAVEMHAFHGQDRLDAQAQEVAFICEHVAAACADHSCGSIAVLGRSRSHLQPIIAGLKQLHISYSAQDLDSLAHSPLVADLLTLCRALANGADRLAWMALLRAPWCGLQLADLLLVASYGEAPRYTPVWSALCSPQLHDILSTNGRQRLQHLLPPLQLAQKQRDRRGLRVWIEQAWVGLGGPACARDSDGLQDAESFFQLLEQADMDGIGLDAEWLEQRLQKRYMSGGDPASKVQLMTLHKAKGLEFDRVIIPQLAKLPRSDGRQLLLWDEHSGPDGKRNFLLAADDHSDVGTPTLYNYLAQQRQQKTLLEGTRLLYVGATRAIGQLLLTASLTWDEKKETFRTPSSRCLLSPIWPTFEQQMVAHEPTMVRVAADALPGAPPLTRLLCDAPAVTPLVDKAETAAIEQDHNIPIRASNHTERAVGTVVHLALEELSLRDTLPNSVSDTDHQRWRVALQREGLWGAALTEALESVANSVMQSLREGGAGRWVLSSEHKQARSEWALTCADEKRGTRDLIIDRTFIDRESGERWLVDYKNSQPQEGETLECFVARESTLYRAQLQCYRDALRTLDGKPLRCALFFTALGHLHPVTELDFPAE
;
A
#
# COMPACT_ATOMS: atom_id res chain seq x y z
N SER A 1 -29.55 -25.61 -12.06
CA SER A 1 -28.89 -26.16 -13.26
C SER A 1 -29.78 -27.15 -13.96
N ASP A 2 -29.49 -27.40 -15.22
CA ASP A 2 -30.14 -28.37 -16.08
C ASP A 2 -29.73 -29.80 -15.69
N GLU A 3 -30.62 -30.76 -15.99
CA GLU A 3 -30.48 -32.17 -15.63
C GLU A 3 -29.11 -32.75 -15.99
N GLY A 4 -28.60 -32.48 -17.19
CA GLY A 4 -27.30 -32.99 -17.62
C GLY A 4 -26.11 -32.53 -16.76
N VAL A 5 -26.13 -31.30 -16.24
CA VAL A 5 -25.08 -30.81 -15.31
C VAL A 5 -25.27 -31.43 -13.93
N VAL A 6 -26.52 -31.51 -13.44
CA VAL A 6 -26.83 -32.04 -12.10
C VAL A 6 -26.48 -33.52 -12.01
N ASP A 7 -26.84 -34.31 -13.01
CA ASP A 7 -26.56 -35.75 -13.05
C ASP A 7 -25.06 -36.01 -13.08
N TRP A 8 -24.33 -35.29 -13.95
CA TRP A 8 -22.87 -35.39 -13.99
C TRP A 8 -22.23 -35.02 -12.64
N VAL A 9 -22.70 -33.94 -11.99
CA VAL A 9 -22.21 -33.53 -10.68
C VAL A 9 -22.50 -34.60 -9.62
N ASN A 10 -23.71 -35.17 -9.62
CA ASN A 10 -24.09 -36.24 -8.69
C ASN A 10 -23.20 -37.48 -8.89
N GLU A 11 -23.02 -37.94 -10.12
CA GLU A 11 -22.21 -39.12 -10.45
C GLU A 11 -20.74 -38.91 -10.08
N THR A 12 -20.19 -37.74 -10.38
CA THR A 12 -18.76 -37.45 -10.18
C THR A 12 -18.42 -37.17 -8.72
N PHE A 13 -19.18 -36.29 -8.06
CA PHE A 13 -18.84 -35.83 -6.71
C PHE A 13 -19.26 -36.79 -5.60
N THR A 14 -20.14 -37.76 -5.87
CA THR A 14 -20.43 -38.85 -4.92
C THR A 14 -19.17 -39.61 -4.54
N TRP A 15 -18.24 -39.81 -5.48
CA TRP A 15 -16.97 -40.49 -5.25
C TRP A 15 -15.84 -39.55 -4.83
N ALA A 16 -15.91 -38.26 -5.19
CA ALA A 16 -14.89 -37.27 -4.85
C ALA A 16 -14.93 -36.83 -3.38
N PHE A 17 -16.11 -36.84 -2.76
CA PHE A 17 -16.29 -36.49 -1.35
C PHE A 17 -16.16 -37.73 -0.43
N PRO A 18 -15.78 -37.54 0.84
CA PRO A 18 -15.79 -38.60 1.84
C PRO A 18 -17.16 -39.29 1.99
N ALA A 19 -17.15 -40.58 2.31
CA ALA A 19 -18.39 -41.34 2.55
C ALA A 19 -19.10 -40.97 3.87
N GLN A 20 -18.38 -40.41 4.84
CA GLN A 20 -18.90 -40.09 6.17
C GLN A 20 -18.43 -38.69 6.62
N ASN A 21 -19.23 -38.07 7.50
CA ASN A 21 -18.87 -36.82 8.14
C ASN A 21 -17.89 -37.06 9.29
N ASP A 22 -16.81 -36.28 9.34
CA ASP A 22 -15.87 -36.22 10.47
C ASP A 22 -15.44 -34.77 10.66
N ILE A 23 -15.93 -34.13 11.72
CA ILE A 23 -15.68 -32.72 12.02
C ILE A 23 -14.18 -32.46 12.25
N ASN A 24 -13.48 -33.36 12.95
CA ASN A 24 -12.08 -33.17 13.31
C ASN A 24 -11.17 -33.24 12.08
N ARG A 25 -11.52 -34.09 11.13
CA ARG A 25 -10.81 -34.22 9.84
C ARG A 25 -11.33 -33.28 8.76
N GLY A 26 -12.36 -32.49 9.08
CA GLY A 26 -13.05 -31.64 8.12
C GLY A 26 -13.64 -32.43 6.96
N GLN A 27 -14.14 -33.65 7.18
CA GLN A 27 -14.81 -34.47 6.18
C GLN A 27 -16.31 -34.18 6.21
N VAL A 28 -16.88 -33.95 5.01
CA VAL A 28 -18.31 -33.74 4.82
C VAL A 28 -18.75 -34.66 3.69
N SER A 29 -19.80 -35.44 3.90
CA SER A 29 -20.33 -36.35 2.90
C SER A 29 -21.11 -35.63 1.82
N TYR A 30 -21.05 -36.17 0.60
CA TYR A 30 -21.85 -35.66 -0.50
C TYR A 30 -23.36 -35.82 -0.25
N THR A 31 -24.15 -34.88 -0.74
CA THR A 31 -25.62 -34.97 -0.79
C THR A 31 -26.07 -34.72 -2.22
N PRO A 32 -26.74 -35.68 -2.87
CA PRO A 32 -27.21 -35.51 -4.24
C PRO A 32 -28.20 -34.35 -4.39
N ALA A 33 -28.09 -33.63 -5.50
CA ALA A 33 -29.02 -32.58 -5.89
C ALA A 33 -30.09 -33.14 -6.85
N THR A 34 -31.25 -32.48 -6.90
CA THR A 34 -32.31 -32.79 -7.87
C THR A 34 -32.40 -31.67 -8.91
N ALA A 35 -32.43 -32.05 -10.18
CA ALA A 35 -32.58 -31.10 -11.28
C ALA A 35 -34.00 -30.50 -11.29
N VAL A 36 -34.09 -29.23 -11.67
CA VAL A 36 -35.36 -28.50 -11.81
C VAL A 36 -35.65 -28.07 -13.26
N ARG A 37 -34.69 -28.29 -14.16
CA ARG A 37 -34.77 -27.98 -15.59
C ARG A 37 -34.37 -29.24 -16.38
N PRO A 38 -35.05 -29.55 -17.50
CA PRO A 38 -34.65 -30.65 -18.37
C PRO A 38 -33.30 -30.35 -19.03
N VAL A 39 -32.69 -31.37 -19.63
CA VAL A 39 -31.47 -31.20 -20.44
C VAL A 39 -31.71 -30.18 -21.56
N ALA A 40 -30.92 -29.11 -21.59
CA ALA A 40 -30.97 -28.10 -22.64
C ALA A 40 -29.87 -28.28 -23.71
N ILE A 41 -28.68 -28.72 -23.31
CA ILE A 41 -27.49 -28.85 -24.17
C ILE A 41 -26.85 -30.22 -23.94
N GLU A 42 -26.48 -30.91 -25.01
CA GLU A 42 -25.71 -32.16 -24.98
C GLU A 42 -24.44 -32.04 -25.84
N PRO A 43 -23.26 -32.39 -25.29
CA PRO A 43 -23.01 -32.75 -23.89
C PRO A 43 -23.12 -31.54 -22.94
N ALA A 44 -23.70 -31.75 -21.75
CA ALA A 44 -23.80 -30.70 -20.73
C ALA A 44 -22.45 -30.44 -20.03
N VAL A 45 -21.56 -31.42 -20.00
CA VAL A 45 -20.21 -31.30 -19.43
C VAL A 45 -19.17 -31.79 -20.43
N GLU A 46 -18.20 -30.94 -20.73
CA GLU A 46 -17.09 -31.22 -21.64
C GLU A 46 -15.77 -31.19 -20.88
N MET A 47 -14.88 -32.13 -21.19
CA MET A 47 -13.58 -32.27 -20.53
C MET A 47 -12.48 -32.37 -21.57
N HIS A 48 -11.45 -31.54 -21.46
CA HIS A 48 -10.36 -31.49 -22.44
C HIS A 48 -9.00 -31.53 -21.77
N ALA A 49 -8.15 -32.43 -22.27
CA ALA A 49 -6.77 -32.59 -21.85
C ALA A 49 -5.82 -32.11 -22.94
N PHE A 50 -4.81 -31.35 -22.54
CA PHE A 50 -3.77 -30.81 -23.42
C PHE A 50 -2.41 -31.33 -22.99
N HIS A 51 -1.57 -31.75 -23.94
CA HIS A 51 -0.16 -32.02 -23.72
C HIS A 51 0.70 -31.39 -24.81
N GLY A 52 1.97 -31.21 -24.50
CA GLY A 52 2.95 -30.55 -25.37
C GLY A 52 4.33 -31.17 -25.19
N GLN A 53 5.32 -30.69 -25.96
CA GLN A 53 6.72 -31.07 -25.75
C GLN A 53 7.20 -30.61 -24.38
N ASP A 54 6.72 -29.45 -23.94
CA ASP A 54 6.85 -28.99 -22.57
C ASP A 54 5.51 -28.54 -21.96
N ARG A 55 5.59 -28.09 -20.70
CA ARG A 55 4.42 -27.64 -19.93
C ARG A 55 3.86 -26.30 -20.45
N LEU A 56 4.70 -25.43 -21.00
CA LEU A 56 4.29 -24.11 -21.48
C LEU A 56 3.50 -24.25 -22.78
N ASP A 57 3.93 -25.16 -23.67
CA ASP A 57 3.22 -25.48 -24.91
C ASP A 57 1.80 -25.98 -24.63
N ALA A 58 1.67 -26.96 -23.73
CA ALA A 58 0.36 -27.50 -23.33
C ALA A 58 -0.56 -26.41 -22.75
N GLN A 59 0.00 -25.51 -21.93
CA GLN A 59 -0.72 -24.38 -21.35
C GLN A 59 -1.14 -23.35 -22.40
N ALA A 60 -0.28 -23.07 -23.38
CA ALA A 60 -0.60 -22.15 -24.47
C ALA A 60 -1.74 -22.70 -25.35
N GLN A 61 -1.70 -24.00 -25.66
CA GLN A 61 -2.76 -24.68 -26.40
C GLN A 61 -4.08 -24.68 -25.62
N GLU A 62 -4.04 -24.99 -24.32
CA GLU A 62 -5.21 -24.91 -23.44
C GLU A 62 -5.83 -23.49 -23.45
N VAL A 63 -4.99 -22.44 -23.32
CA VAL A 63 -5.45 -21.04 -23.33
C VAL A 63 -6.06 -20.65 -24.67
N ALA A 64 -5.42 -21.02 -25.79
CA ALA A 64 -5.94 -20.76 -27.12
C ALA A 64 -7.32 -21.41 -27.33
N PHE A 65 -7.45 -22.69 -26.96
CA PHE A 65 -8.71 -23.42 -27.01
C PHE A 65 -9.82 -22.73 -26.20
N ILE A 66 -9.52 -22.30 -24.98
CA ILE A 66 -10.49 -21.57 -24.15
C ILE A 66 -10.91 -20.26 -24.82
N CYS A 67 -9.96 -19.49 -25.36
CA CYS A 67 -10.25 -18.22 -26.01
C CYS A 67 -11.13 -18.41 -27.26
N GLU A 68 -10.89 -19.46 -28.05
CA GLU A 68 -11.74 -19.85 -29.18
C GLU A 68 -13.14 -20.26 -28.74
N HIS A 69 -13.27 -21.03 -27.66
CA HIS A 69 -14.57 -21.43 -27.11
C HIS A 69 -15.37 -20.24 -26.59
N VAL A 70 -14.71 -19.29 -25.94
CA VAL A 70 -15.33 -18.02 -25.52
C VAL A 70 -15.75 -17.21 -26.75
N ALA A 71 -14.90 -17.11 -27.78
CA ALA A 71 -15.23 -16.40 -29.01
C ALA A 71 -16.47 -16.97 -29.71
N ALA A 72 -16.54 -18.30 -29.84
CA ALA A 72 -17.67 -19.00 -30.42
C ALA A 72 -18.96 -18.77 -29.61
N ALA A 73 -18.87 -18.84 -28.28
CA ALA A 73 -20.00 -18.59 -27.38
C ALA A 73 -20.49 -17.14 -27.40
N CYS A 74 -19.59 -16.18 -27.64
CA CYS A 74 -19.94 -14.78 -27.83
C CYS A 74 -20.63 -14.54 -29.17
N ALA A 75 -20.24 -15.25 -30.23
CA ALA A 75 -20.88 -15.16 -31.55
C ALA A 75 -22.29 -15.77 -31.58
N ASP A 76 -22.55 -16.76 -30.72
CA ASP A 76 -23.87 -17.33 -30.52
C ASP A 76 -24.76 -16.40 -29.67
N HIS A 77 -25.80 -15.84 -30.31
CA HIS A 77 -26.75 -14.93 -29.67
C HIS A 77 -27.70 -15.63 -28.69
N SER A 78 -27.83 -16.96 -28.79
CA SER A 78 -28.64 -17.77 -27.87
C SER A 78 -27.88 -18.13 -26.59
N CYS A 79 -26.55 -18.11 -26.62
CA CYS A 79 -25.73 -18.31 -25.45
C CYS A 79 -25.94 -17.13 -24.48
N GLY A 80 -26.18 -17.40 -23.21
CA GLY A 80 -26.32 -16.38 -22.16
C GLY A 80 -24.97 -16.02 -21.53
N SER A 81 -24.96 -15.78 -20.23
CA SER A 81 -23.76 -15.42 -19.47
C SER A 81 -22.66 -16.50 -19.51
N ILE A 82 -21.39 -16.08 -19.65
CA ILE A 82 -20.22 -16.97 -19.71
C ILE A 82 -19.29 -16.62 -18.55
N ALA A 83 -18.92 -17.59 -17.72
CA ALA A 83 -17.94 -17.41 -16.66
C ALA A 83 -16.68 -18.25 -16.87
N VAL A 84 -15.50 -17.64 -16.73
CA VAL A 84 -14.21 -18.33 -16.66
C VAL A 84 -13.70 -18.28 -15.22
N LEU A 85 -13.69 -19.44 -14.54
CA LEU A 85 -13.49 -19.55 -13.10
C LEU A 85 -12.14 -20.16 -12.75
N GLY A 86 -11.17 -19.32 -12.37
CA GLY A 86 -9.83 -19.77 -11.97
C GLY A 86 -9.72 -20.10 -10.48
N ARG A 87 -8.85 -21.05 -10.10
CA ARG A 87 -8.52 -21.27 -8.67
C ARG A 87 -7.88 -20.04 -8.02
N SER A 88 -7.02 -19.37 -8.78
CA SER A 88 -6.33 -18.14 -8.40
C SER A 88 -6.17 -17.24 -9.61
N ARG A 89 -5.82 -15.97 -9.38
CA ARG A 89 -5.62 -14.95 -10.43
C ARG A 89 -4.63 -15.37 -11.50
N SER A 90 -3.54 -16.04 -11.12
CA SER A 90 -2.51 -16.52 -12.05
C SER A 90 -3.00 -17.63 -13.01
N HIS A 91 -4.19 -18.20 -12.80
CA HIS A 91 -4.83 -19.07 -13.78
C HIS A 91 -5.52 -18.25 -14.88
N LEU A 92 -6.01 -17.04 -14.56
CA LEU A 92 -6.83 -16.23 -15.46
C LEU A 92 -6.00 -15.28 -16.32
N GLN A 93 -4.83 -14.84 -15.85
CA GLN A 93 -3.97 -13.89 -16.59
C GLN A 93 -3.65 -14.28 -18.03
N PRO A 94 -3.23 -15.54 -18.34
CA PRO A 94 -3.00 -15.95 -19.73
C PRO A 94 -4.27 -15.86 -20.60
N ILE A 95 -5.44 -16.15 -20.02
CA ILE A 95 -6.73 -16.10 -20.72
C ILE A 95 -7.12 -14.64 -20.98
N ILE A 96 -6.95 -13.75 -20.01
CA ILE A 96 -7.16 -12.31 -20.19
C ILE A 96 -6.30 -11.79 -21.35
N ALA A 97 -5.02 -12.17 -21.40
CA ALA A 97 -4.13 -11.79 -22.49
C ALA A 97 -4.63 -12.30 -23.86
N GLY A 98 -5.09 -13.55 -23.94
CA GLY A 98 -5.68 -14.11 -25.15
C GLY A 98 -6.98 -13.42 -25.59
N LEU A 99 -7.88 -13.12 -24.66
CA LEU A 99 -9.12 -12.38 -24.95
C LEU A 99 -8.85 -10.97 -25.46
N LYS A 100 -7.85 -10.27 -24.90
CA LYS A 100 -7.40 -8.95 -25.39
C LYS A 100 -6.89 -9.04 -26.84
N GLN A 101 -6.10 -10.06 -27.17
CA GLN A 101 -5.59 -10.28 -28.53
C GLN A 101 -6.72 -10.54 -29.54
N LEU A 102 -7.78 -11.23 -29.12
CA LEU A 102 -8.96 -11.49 -29.94
C LEU A 102 -10.00 -10.35 -29.92
N HIS A 103 -9.72 -9.25 -29.22
CA HIS A 103 -10.64 -8.12 -29.04
C HIS A 103 -12.01 -8.53 -28.48
N ILE A 104 -12.05 -9.54 -27.61
CA ILE A 104 -13.28 -9.98 -26.96
C ILE A 104 -13.48 -9.15 -25.69
N SER A 105 -14.63 -8.46 -25.59
CA SER A 105 -15.00 -7.73 -24.38
C SER A 105 -15.17 -8.68 -23.20
N TYR A 106 -14.64 -8.35 -22.03
CA TYR A 106 -14.74 -9.16 -20.81
C TYR A 106 -14.82 -8.30 -19.56
N SER A 107 -15.30 -8.88 -18.46
CA SER A 107 -15.32 -8.32 -17.11
C SER A 107 -14.44 -9.17 -16.18
N ALA A 108 -13.50 -8.55 -15.49
CA ALA A 108 -12.40 -9.17 -14.73
C ALA A 108 -12.14 -8.38 -13.44
N GLN A 109 -13.19 -8.12 -12.66
CA GLN A 109 -13.09 -7.32 -11.45
C GLN A 109 -12.17 -7.99 -10.41
N ASP A 110 -11.16 -7.24 -9.96
CA ASP A 110 -10.15 -7.62 -8.97
C ASP A 110 -9.15 -8.73 -9.37
N LEU A 111 -8.84 -8.85 -10.66
CA LEU A 111 -7.88 -9.85 -11.17
C LEU A 111 -6.45 -9.32 -11.31
N ASP A 112 -6.25 -8.10 -11.79
CA ASP A 112 -4.93 -7.48 -11.92
C ASP A 112 -4.77 -6.34 -10.92
N SER A 113 -3.64 -6.33 -10.19
CA SER A 113 -3.33 -5.28 -9.22
C SER A 113 -2.97 -4.00 -9.96
N LEU A 114 -3.45 -2.86 -9.44
CA LEU A 114 -3.23 -1.52 -10.01
C LEU A 114 -1.73 -1.19 -10.16
N ALA A 115 -0.88 -1.80 -9.33
CA ALA A 115 0.59 -1.68 -9.42
C ALA A 115 1.19 -2.24 -10.73
N HIS A 116 0.49 -3.12 -11.45
CA HIS A 116 0.95 -3.65 -12.74
C HIS A 116 0.58 -2.77 -13.93
N SER A 117 -0.26 -1.74 -13.73
CA SER A 117 -0.59 -0.78 -14.77
C SER A 117 0.66 0.06 -15.08
N PRO A 118 1.17 0.08 -16.33
CA PRO A 118 2.36 0.84 -16.68
C PRO A 118 2.24 2.34 -16.38
N LEU A 119 1.06 2.91 -16.63
CA LEU A 119 0.78 4.31 -16.36
C LEU A 119 0.79 4.62 -14.87
N VAL A 120 0.31 3.69 -14.03
CA VAL A 120 0.35 3.82 -12.58
C VAL A 120 1.78 3.69 -12.06
N ALA A 121 2.60 2.80 -12.62
CA ALA A 121 4.02 2.70 -12.28
C ALA A 121 4.78 4.01 -12.60
N ASP A 122 4.44 4.64 -13.72
CA ASP A 122 4.97 5.96 -14.08
C ASP A 122 4.48 7.04 -13.08
N LEU A 123 3.19 7.07 -12.72
CA LEU A 123 2.63 7.98 -11.69
C LEU A 123 3.28 7.79 -10.32
N LEU A 124 3.53 6.55 -9.91
CA LEU A 124 4.26 6.25 -8.68
C LEU A 124 5.70 6.75 -8.75
N THR A 125 6.35 6.62 -9.91
CA THR A 125 7.70 7.17 -10.14
C THR A 125 7.71 8.69 -10.00
N LEU A 126 6.69 9.38 -10.53
CA LEU A 126 6.49 10.82 -10.32
C LEU A 126 6.34 11.16 -8.84
N CYS A 127 5.51 10.42 -8.11
CA CYS A 127 5.33 10.61 -6.66
C CYS A 127 6.64 10.42 -5.89
N ARG A 128 7.40 9.35 -6.18
CA ARG A 128 8.69 9.08 -5.54
C ARG A 128 9.70 10.21 -5.76
N ALA A 129 9.81 10.68 -7.00
CA ALA A 129 10.72 11.76 -7.35
C ALA A 129 10.37 13.08 -6.66
N LEU A 130 9.07 13.41 -6.55
CA LEU A 130 8.59 14.61 -5.88
C LEU A 130 8.63 14.50 -4.34
N ALA A 131 8.42 13.31 -3.78
CA ALA A 131 8.53 13.06 -2.35
C ALA A 131 9.95 13.30 -1.86
N ASN A 132 10.94 12.71 -2.55
CA ASN A 132 12.35 12.75 -2.19
C ASN A 132 13.24 13.19 -3.38
N GLY A 133 13.73 14.43 -3.33
CA GLY A 133 14.66 14.98 -4.32
C GLY A 133 16.00 14.23 -4.42
N ALA A 134 16.36 13.44 -3.40
CA ALA A 134 17.56 12.62 -3.38
C ALA A 134 17.35 11.19 -3.94
N ASP A 135 16.10 10.76 -4.23
CA ASP A 135 15.84 9.46 -4.89
C ASP A 135 16.26 9.52 -6.37
N ARG A 136 17.55 9.32 -6.58
CA ARG A 136 18.17 9.34 -7.91
C ARG A 136 17.53 8.35 -8.87
N LEU A 137 17.13 7.17 -8.39
CA LEU A 137 16.52 6.14 -9.23
C LEU A 137 15.16 6.61 -9.74
N ALA A 138 14.31 7.16 -8.86
CA ALA A 138 13.02 7.70 -9.25
C ALA A 138 13.15 8.86 -10.26
N TRP A 139 14.10 9.78 -10.05
CA TRP A 139 14.36 10.86 -11.00
C TRP A 139 14.84 10.36 -12.38
N MET A 140 15.74 9.37 -12.41
CA MET A 140 16.20 8.77 -13.67
C MET A 140 15.07 8.01 -14.38
N ALA A 141 14.23 7.29 -13.64
CA ALA A 141 13.05 6.61 -14.17
C ALA A 141 12.03 7.61 -14.72
N LEU A 142 11.78 8.74 -14.03
CA LEU A 142 10.91 9.82 -14.48
C LEU A 142 11.37 10.41 -15.82
N LEU A 143 12.68 10.62 -16.00
CA LEU A 143 13.26 11.08 -17.26
C LEU A 143 13.16 10.03 -18.38
N ARG A 144 13.07 8.74 -18.03
CA ARG A 144 12.93 7.65 -18.99
C ARG A 144 11.48 7.32 -19.34
N ALA A 145 10.52 7.71 -18.49
CA ALA A 145 9.09 7.48 -18.63
C ALA A 145 8.52 8.07 -19.94
N PRO A 146 7.35 7.60 -20.43
CA PRO A 146 6.86 7.91 -21.78
C PRO A 146 6.67 9.40 -22.06
N TRP A 147 6.33 10.24 -21.07
CA TRP A 147 6.20 11.68 -21.24
C TRP A 147 7.53 12.38 -21.57
N CYS A 148 8.67 11.80 -21.16
CA CYS A 148 10.00 12.35 -21.42
C CYS A 148 10.78 11.51 -22.43
N GLY A 149 10.97 10.22 -22.19
CA GLY A 149 11.66 9.31 -23.11
C GLY A 149 13.11 9.71 -23.40
N LEU A 150 13.82 10.27 -22.41
CA LEU A 150 15.22 10.64 -22.54
C LEU A 150 16.08 9.41 -22.86
N GLN A 151 17.00 9.54 -23.82
CA GLN A 151 17.82 8.42 -24.27
C GLN A 151 18.93 8.10 -23.27
N LEU A 152 19.46 6.88 -23.31
CA LEU A 152 20.51 6.43 -22.40
C LEU A 152 21.78 7.30 -22.45
N ALA A 153 22.15 7.80 -23.64
CA ALA A 153 23.29 8.69 -23.78
C ALA A 153 23.10 10.00 -22.99
N ASP A 154 21.92 10.63 -23.13
CA ASP A 154 21.58 11.85 -22.39
C ASP A 154 21.40 11.58 -20.89
N LEU A 155 20.77 10.46 -20.51
CA LEU A 155 20.66 10.05 -19.10
C LEU A 155 22.03 9.84 -18.44
N LEU A 156 22.99 9.28 -19.17
CA LEU A 156 24.36 9.14 -18.68
C LEU A 156 24.98 10.50 -18.41
N LEU A 157 24.79 11.48 -19.30
CA LEU A 157 25.27 12.86 -19.10
C LEU A 157 24.66 13.49 -17.85
N VAL A 158 23.34 13.36 -17.65
CA VAL A 158 22.67 13.81 -16.42
C VAL A 158 23.26 13.11 -15.19
N ALA A 159 23.50 11.80 -15.27
CA ALA A 159 24.05 11.01 -14.18
C ALA A 159 25.51 11.38 -13.85
N SER A 160 26.31 11.78 -14.82
CA SER A 160 27.71 12.17 -14.61
C SER A 160 27.91 13.66 -14.38
N TYR A 161 26.85 14.46 -14.24
CA TYR A 161 26.93 15.91 -14.15
C TYR A 161 27.39 16.42 -12.78
N GLY A 162 28.29 17.42 -12.78
CA GLY A 162 28.84 18.08 -11.60
C GLY A 162 30.15 17.46 -11.08
N GLU A 163 30.79 18.11 -10.10
CA GLU A 163 32.09 17.66 -9.56
C GLU A 163 31.98 16.35 -8.76
N ALA A 164 30.85 16.12 -8.10
CA ALA A 164 30.59 14.93 -7.30
C ALA A 164 29.25 14.27 -7.69
N PRO A 165 29.13 13.68 -8.90
CA PRO A 165 27.85 13.30 -9.49
C PRO A 165 27.02 12.33 -8.64
N ARG A 166 27.66 11.51 -7.81
CA ARG A 166 26.97 10.57 -6.89
C ARG A 166 26.19 11.27 -5.79
N TYR A 167 26.64 12.45 -5.36
CA TYR A 167 26.05 13.21 -4.25
C TYR A 167 25.22 14.40 -4.73
N THR A 168 25.28 14.74 -6.01
CA THR A 168 24.43 15.76 -6.62
C THR A 168 23.02 15.20 -6.86
N PRO A 169 21.96 15.79 -6.27
CA PRO A 169 20.58 15.44 -6.60
C PRO A 169 20.29 15.65 -8.09
N VAL A 170 19.54 14.75 -8.72
CA VAL A 170 19.24 14.85 -10.15
C VAL A 170 18.49 16.15 -10.46
N TRP A 171 17.57 16.56 -9.57
CA TRP A 171 16.84 17.81 -9.71
C TRP A 171 17.74 19.04 -9.83
N SER A 172 18.81 19.14 -9.03
CA SER A 172 19.72 20.28 -9.10
C SER A 172 20.54 20.27 -10.39
N ALA A 173 20.95 19.08 -10.85
CA ALA A 173 21.59 18.92 -12.15
C ALA A 173 20.68 19.40 -13.29
N LEU A 174 19.40 18.98 -13.28
CA LEU A 174 18.40 19.37 -14.29
C LEU A 174 18.15 20.88 -14.35
N CYS A 175 18.29 21.58 -13.22
CA CYS A 175 18.13 23.04 -13.15
C CYS A 175 19.38 23.81 -13.62
N SER A 176 20.51 23.13 -13.87
CA SER A 176 21.76 23.78 -14.26
C SER A 176 21.80 24.10 -15.76
N PRO A 177 21.98 25.37 -16.17
CA PRO A 177 22.04 25.72 -17.59
C PRO A 177 23.17 25.00 -18.35
N GLN A 178 24.31 24.77 -17.71
CA GLN A 178 25.47 24.13 -18.34
C GLN A 178 25.23 22.65 -18.67
N LEU A 179 24.33 21.97 -17.96
CA LEU A 179 23.88 20.63 -18.34
C LEU A 179 23.13 20.69 -19.68
N HIS A 180 22.34 21.73 -19.91
CA HIS A 180 21.56 21.84 -21.14
C HIS A 180 22.48 21.97 -22.35
N ASP A 181 23.61 22.67 -22.22
CA ASP A 181 24.57 22.85 -23.31
C ASP A 181 25.24 21.56 -23.78
N ILE A 182 25.40 20.57 -22.90
CA ILE A 182 26.06 19.30 -23.23
C ILE A 182 25.10 18.20 -23.71
N LEU A 183 23.79 18.39 -23.51
CA LEU A 183 22.78 17.42 -23.94
C LEU A 183 22.56 17.45 -25.45
N SER A 184 22.10 16.31 -25.99
CA SER A 184 21.69 16.25 -27.38
C SER A 184 20.56 17.25 -27.67
N THR A 185 20.36 17.63 -28.94
CA THR A 185 19.24 18.49 -29.34
C THR A 185 17.90 17.87 -28.93
N ASN A 186 17.75 16.54 -29.03
CA ASN A 186 16.55 15.85 -28.58
C ASN A 186 16.38 15.89 -27.06
N GLY A 187 17.47 15.67 -26.31
CA GLY A 187 17.47 15.73 -24.85
C GLY A 187 17.11 17.11 -24.33
N ARG A 188 17.68 18.17 -24.93
CA ARG A 188 17.35 19.57 -24.62
C ARG A 188 15.87 19.89 -24.81
N GLN A 189 15.31 19.55 -25.98
CA GLN A 189 13.88 19.80 -26.25
C GLN A 189 12.97 19.09 -25.24
N ARG A 190 13.30 17.84 -24.89
CA ARG A 190 12.53 17.07 -23.90
C ARG A 190 12.61 17.66 -22.49
N LEU A 191 13.79 18.13 -22.07
CA LEU A 191 13.92 18.84 -20.80
C LEU A 191 13.19 20.19 -20.80
N GLN A 192 13.19 20.91 -21.92
CA GLN A 192 12.47 22.17 -22.06
C GLN A 192 10.95 22.00 -21.86
N HIS A 193 10.39 20.87 -22.32
CA HIS A 193 8.99 20.50 -22.06
C HIS A 193 8.77 20.08 -20.59
N LEU A 194 9.68 19.28 -20.03
CA LEU A 194 9.50 18.63 -18.73
C LEU A 194 9.79 19.56 -17.53
N LEU A 195 10.72 20.51 -17.65
CA LEU A 195 11.16 21.35 -16.54
C LEU A 195 10.05 22.28 -16.00
N PRO A 196 9.29 23.02 -16.83
CA PRO A 196 8.26 23.94 -16.33
C PRO A 196 7.21 23.28 -15.41
N PRO A 197 6.55 22.15 -15.77
CA PRO A 197 5.56 21.53 -14.90
C PRO A 197 6.17 20.99 -13.61
N LEU A 198 7.40 20.46 -13.64
CA LEU A 198 8.09 19.99 -12.42
C LEU A 198 8.51 21.14 -11.51
N GLN A 199 8.98 22.25 -12.07
CA GLN A 199 9.30 23.45 -11.29
C GLN A 199 8.04 24.03 -10.63
N LEU A 200 6.92 24.01 -11.34
CA LEU A 200 5.63 24.39 -10.77
C LEU A 200 5.23 23.43 -9.65
N ALA A 201 5.34 22.11 -9.88
CA ALA A 201 5.05 21.11 -8.85
C ALA A 201 5.91 21.30 -7.60
N GLN A 202 7.22 21.53 -7.73
CA GLN A 202 8.11 21.82 -6.60
C GLN A 202 7.70 23.09 -5.83
N LYS A 203 7.29 24.15 -6.55
CA LYS A 203 6.82 25.40 -5.93
C LYS A 203 5.46 25.27 -5.23
N GLN A 204 4.60 24.38 -5.72
CA GLN A 204 3.25 24.14 -5.22
C GLN A 204 3.18 23.01 -4.20
N ARG A 205 4.32 22.38 -3.87
CA ARG A 205 4.44 21.41 -2.78
C ARG A 205 3.87 22.02 -1.50
N ASP A 206 2.99 21.27 -0.84
CA ASP A 206 2.28 21.65 0.39
C ASP A 206 1.37 22.90 0.26
N ARG A 207 1.03 23.33 -0.97
CA ARG A 207 0.11 24.47 -1.24
C ARG A 207 -1.21 24.05 -1.90
N ARG A 208 -1.33 22.78 -2.28
CA ARG A 208 -2.51 22.16 -2.92
C ARG A 208 -2.73 20.80 -2.28
N GLY A 209 -3.99 20.33 -2.26
CA GLY A 209 -4.30 18.96 -1.85
C GLY A 209 -3.51 17.95 -2.69
N LEU A 210 -3.18 16.81 -2.10
CA LEU A 210 -2.21 15.87 -2.64
C LEU A 210 -2.60 15.37 -4.04
N ARG A 211 -3.88 15.01 -4.22
CA ARG A 211 -4.46 14.64 -5.52
C ARG A 211 -4.20 15.72 -6.57
N VAL A 212 -4.66 16.95 -6.30
CA VAL A 212 -4.59 18.08 -7.22
C VAL A 212 -3.15 18.41 -7.60
N TRP A 213 -2.24 18.35 -6.62
CA TRP A 213 -0.82 18.62 -6.83
C TRP A 213 -0.18 17.64 -7.83
N ILE A 214 -0.36 16.34 -7.60
CA ILE A 214 0.25 15.31 -8.45
C ILE A 214 -0.45 15.23 -9.81
N GLU A 215 -1.78 15.32 -9.84
CA GLU A 215 -2.56 15.27 -11.07
C GLU A 215 -2.17 16.41 -12.03
N GLN A 216 -1.99 17.63 -11.53
CA GLN A 216 -1.55 18.75 -12.36
C GLN A 216 -0.10 18.62 -12.84
N ALA A 217 0.79 18.08 -12.00
CA ALA A 217 2.15 17.78 -12.43
C ALA A 217 2.13 16.76 -13.58
N TRP A 218 1.33 15.70 -13.44
CA TRP A 218 1.16 14.66 -14.45
C TRP A 218 0.54 15.18 -15.75
N VAL A 219 -0.54 15.97 -15.68
CA VAL A 219 -1.15 16.61 -16.86
C VAL A 219 -0.17 17.55 -17.54
N GLY A 220 0.56 18.37 -16.78
CA GLY A 220 1.56 19.30 -17.32
C GLY A 220 2.72 18.59 -18.04
N LEU A 221 3.07 17.37 -17.62
CA LEU A 221 4.04 16.53 -18.31
C LEU A 221 3.51 15.94 -19.63
N GLY A 222 2.20 15.98 -19.87
CA GLY A 222 1.54 15.28 -20.97
C GLY A 222 1.14 13.84 -20.61
N GLY A 223 1.04 13.52 -19.31
CA GLY A 223 0.72 12.20 -18.79
C GLY A 223 -0.53 11.53 -19.38
N PRO A 224 -1.67 12.21 -19.55
CA PRO A 224 -2.86 11.62 -20.17
C PRO A 224 -2.62 11.06 -21.58
N ALA A 225 -1.75 11.71 -22.37
CA ALA A 225 -1.39 11.26 -23.71
C ALA A 225 -0.49 10.01 -23.71
N CYS A 226 0.00 9.58 -22.54
CA CYS A 226 0.76 8.34 -22.37
C CYS A 226 -0.16 7.11 -22.16
N ALA A 227 -1.45 7.32 -21.90
CA ALA A 227 -2.42 6.22 -21.82
C ALA A 227 -2.66 5.60 -23.22
N ARG A 228 -2.72 4.27 -23.29
CA ARG A 228 -2.95 3.54 -24.55
C ARG A 228 -4.44 3.48 -24.92
N ASP A 229 -5.29 3.44 -23.90
CA ASP A 229 -6.72 3.22 -23.97
C ASP A 229 -7.42 3.93 -22.79
N SER A 230 -8.75 3.86 -22.75
CA SER A 230 -9.58 4.39 -21.67
C SER A 230 -9.31 3.70 -20.33
N ASP A 231 -8.97 2.41 -20.34
CA ASP A 231 -8.70 1.64 -19.13
C ASP A 231 -7.48 2.19 -18.39
N GLY A 232 -6.43 2.57 -19.13
CA GLY A 232 -5.27 3.25 -18.56
C GLY A 232 -5.64 4.56 -17.85
N LEU A 233 -6.53 5.37 -18.42
CA LEU A 233 -6.98 6.61 -17.78
C LEU A 233 -7.82 6.33 -16.53
N GLN A 234 -8.65 5.29 -16.55
CA GLN A 234 -9.43 4.87 -15.38
C GLN A 234 -8.53 4.32 -14.25
N ASP A 235 -7.44 3.65 -14.59
CA ASP A 235 -6.41 3.24 -13.63
C ASP A 235 -5.71 4.46 -13.00
N ALA A 236 -5.40 5.49 -13.79
CA ALA A 236 -4.85 6.75 -13.28
C ALA A 236 -5.83 7.45 -12.33
N GLU A 237 -7.12 7.50 -12.66
CA GLU A 237 -8.17 8.02 -11.76
C GLU A 237 -8.22 7.23 -10.44
N SER A 238 -8.14 5.90 -10.51
CA SER A 238 -8.10 5.02 -9.34
C SER A 238 -6.86 5.28 -8.46
N PHE A 239 -5.74 5.71 -9.06
CA PHE A 239 -4.55 6.17 -8.36
C PHE A 239 -4.75 7.55 -7.72
N PHE A 240 -5.37 8.51 -8.42
CA PHE A 240 -5.67 9.84 -7.86
C PHE A 240 -6.62 9.78 -6.67
N GLN A 241 -7.61 8.89 -6.70
CA GLN A 241 -8.47 8.62 -5.54
C GLN A 241 -7.70 8.00 -4.36
N LEU A 242 -6.60 7.28 -4.62
CA LEU A 242 -5.73 6.77 -3.55
C LEU A 242 -4.93 7.91 -2.90
N LEU A 243 -4.46 8.88 -3.70
CA LEU A 243 -3.81 10.08 -3.18
C LEU A 243 -4.78 10.95 -2.37
N GLU A 244 -6.03 11.07 -2.81
CA GLU A 244 -7.08 11.77 -2.07
C GLU A 244 -7.35 11.10 -0.72
N GLN A 245 -7.44 9.77 -0.68
CA GLN A 245 -7.55 9.01 0.57
C GLN A 245 -6.34 9.24 1.49
N ALA A 246 -5.12 9.25 0.94
CA ALA A 246 -3.90 9.50 1.72
C ALA A 246 -3.91 10.89 2.38
N ASP A 247 -4.45 11.89 1.69
CA ASP A 247 -4.61 13.25 2.21
C ASP A 247 -5.66 13.28 3.34
N MET A 248 -6.81 12.62 3.13
CA MET A 248 -7.88 12.50 4.13
C MET A 248 -7.42 11.76 5.40
N ASP A 249 -6.59 10.73 5.24
CA ASP A 249 -6.04 9.93 6.34
C ASP A 249 -4.84 10.61 7.03
N GLY A 250 -4.39 11.77 6.54
CA GLY A 250 -3.25 12.51 7.09
C GLY A 250 -1.89 11.84 6.85
N ILE A 251 -1.81 10.92 5.89
CA ILE A 251 -0.57 10.22 5.51
C ILE A 251 0.36 11.13 4.70
N GLY A 252 -0.22 11.99 3.85
CA GLY A 252 0.54 12.80 2.91
C GLY A 252 1.18 11.97 1.78
N LEU A 253 2.20 12.53 1.12
CA LEU A 253 2.89 11.84 0.02
C LEU A 253 3.92 10.84 0.57
N ASP A 254 3.46 9.62 0.85
CA ASP A 254 4.30 8.50 1.27
C ASP A 254 4.38 7.42 0.18
N ALA A 255 5.57 7.20 -0.36
CA ALA A 255 5.80 6.25 -1.45
C ALA A 255 5.62 4.78 -1.01
N GLU A 256 6.04 4.42 0.21
CA GLU A 256 5.93 3.05 0.70
C GLU A 256 4.47 2.70 0.96
N TRP A 257 3.72 3.62 1.57
CA TRP A 257 2.29 3.48 1.78
C TRP A 257 1.54 3.32 0.44
N LEU A 258 1.88 4.14 -0.56
CA LEU A 258 1.30 4.03 -1.90
C LEU A 258 1.60 2.67 -2.52
N GLU A 259 2.86 2.22 -2.51
CA GLU A 259 3.26 0.90 -3.04
C GLU A 259 2.46 -0.24 -2.38
N GLN A 260 2.34 -0.24 -1.06
CA GLN A 260 1.58 -1.26 -0.32
C GLN A 260 0.07 -1.24 -0.65
N ARG A 261 -0.52 -0.06 -0.84
CA ARG A 261 -1.95 0.09 -1.16
C ARG A 261 -2.25 -0.26 -2.62
N LEU A 262 -1.36 0.06 -3.56
CA LEU A 262 -1.50 -0.29 -4.98
C LEU A 262 -1.47 -1.80 -5.22
N GLN A 263 -0.73 -2.55 -4.39
CA GLN A 263 -0.78 -4.02 -4.43
C GLN A 263 -2.17 -4.57 -4.07
N LYS A 264 -2.96 -3.82 -3.29
CA LYS A 264 -4.29 -4.21 -2.80
C LYS A 264 -5.45 -3.64 -3.63
N ARG A 265 -5.20 -2.61 -4.44
CA ARG A 265 -6.16 -2.08 -5.43
C ARG A 265 -6.01 -2.79 -6.77
N TYR A 266 -7.06 -2.74 -7.56
CA TYR A 266 -7.16 -3.47 -8.82
C TYR A 266 -7.29 -2.52 -10.00
N MET A 267 -6.78 -2.94 -11.15
CA MET A 267 -6.97 -2.27 -12.42
C MET A 267 -8.45 -2.33 -12.84
N SER A 268 -8.82 -1.45 -13.75
CA SER A 268 -10.11 -1.44 -14.43
C SER A 268 -10.31 -2.79 -15.12
N GLY A 269 -11.28 -3.56 -14.63
CA GLY A 269 -11.47 -4.96 -14.99
C GLY A 269 -12.13 -5.18 -16.36
N GLY A 270 -11.98 -4.29 -17.33
CA GLY A 270 -12.73 -4.32 -18.59
C GLY A 270 -14.19 -3.87 -18.43
N ASP A 271 -15.05 -4.27 -19.37
CA ASP A 271 -16.44 -3.82 -19.47
C ASP A 271 -17.34 -4.57 -18.48
N PRO A 272 -17.93 -3.88 -17.47
CA PRO A 272 -18.84 -4.52 -16.51
C PRO A 272 -20.10 -5.12 -17.14
N ALA A 273 -20.50 -4.63 -18.32
CA ALA A 273 -21.66 -5.13 -19.05
C ALA A 273 -21.31 -6.34 -19.95
N SER A 274 -20.05 -6.76 -19.99
CA SER A 274 -19.66 -7.91 -20.80
C SER A 274 -20.34 -9.21 -20.34
N LYS A 275 -20.78 -9.98 -21.34
CA LYS A 275 -21.27 -11.35 -21.22
C LYS A 275 -20.22 -12.32 -20.66
N VAL A 276 -18.93 -12.02 -20.85
CA VAL A 276 -17.80 -12.85 -20.39
C VAL A 276 -17.28 -12.33 -19.07
N GLN A 277 -17.42 -13.12 -18.01
CA GLN A 277 -16.96 -12.77 -16.67
C GLN A 277 -15.81 -13.69 -16.23
N LEU A 278 -14.67 -13.11 -15.88
CA LEU A 278 -13.52 -13.81 -15.32
C LEU A 278 -13.46 -13.52 -13.83
N MET A 279 -13.44 -14.57 -13.02
CA MET A 279 -13.35 -14.43 -11.57
C MET A 279 -12.77 -15.68 -10.93
N THR A 280 -12.45 -15.62 -9.64
CA THR A 280 -12.00 -16.80 -8.91
C THR A 280 -13.18 -17.67 -8.49
N LEU A 281 -12.96 -18.98 -8.35
CA LEU A 281 -13.96 -19.94 -7.84
C LEU A 281 -14.63 -19.47 -6.54
N HIS A 282 -13.88 -18.82 -5.64
CA HIS A 282 -14.39 -18.28 -4.39
C HIS A 282 -15.40 -17.14 -4.61
N LYS A 283 -15.13 -16.25 -5.56
CA LYS A 283 -16.00 -15.11 -5.88
C LYS A 283 -17.29 -15.52 -6.58
N ALA A 284 -17.28 -16.65 -7.29
CA ALA A 284 -18.45 -17.16 -7.99
C ALA A 284 -19.52 -17.74 -7.04
N LYS A 285 -19.22 -17.92 -5.74
CA LYS A 285 -20.15 -18.50 -4.78
C LYS A 285 -21.44 -17.68 -4.70
N GLY A 286 -22.58 -18.33 -4.95
CA GLY A 286 -23.90 -17.70 -4.95
C GLY A 286 -24.29 -17.06 -6.28
N LEU A 287 -23.40 -17.04 -7.27
CA LEU A 287 -23.69 -16.66 -8.65
C LEU A 287 -23.99 -17.90 -9.50
N GLU A 288 -24.62 -17.70 -10.66
CA GLU A 288 -24.92 -18.76 -11.64
C GLU A 288 -24.72 -18.19 -13.05
N PHE A 289 -24.24 -19.04 -13.97
CA PHE A 289 -23.93 -18.65 -15.34
C PHE A 289 -24.40 -19.71 -16.33
N ASP A 290 -24.83 -19.29 -17.52
CA ASP A 290 -25.34 -20.20 -18.55
C ASP A 290 -24.25 -21.19 -18.99
N ARG A 291 -23.02 -20.69 -19.19
CA ARG A 291 -21.82 -21.49 -19.43
C ARG A 291 -20.72 -21.17 -18.43
N VAL A 292 -20.10 -22.21 -17.87
CA VAL A 292 -18.94 -22.09 -16.97
C VAL A 292 -17.74 -22.82 -17.55
N ILE A 293 -16.58 -22.18 -17.53
CA ILE A 293 -15.30 -22.75 -17.94
C ILE A 293 -14.37 -22.75 -16.71
N ILE A 294 -13.85 -23.91 -16.30
CA ILE A 294 -12.89 -24.04 -15.20
C ILE A 294 -11.55 -24.49 -15.78
N PRO A 295 -10.59 -23.57 -15.98
CA PRO A 295 -9.35 -23.88 -16.66
C PRO A 295 -8.25 -24.38 -15.72
N GLN A 296 -7.24 -25.01 -16.30
CA GLN A 296 -5.97 -25.37 -15.67
C GLN A 296 -6.14 -26.21 -14.40
N LEU A 297 -7.05 -27.19 -14.41
CA LEU A 297 -7.37 -28.01 -13.21
C LEU A 297 -6.16 -28.77 -12.65
N ALA A 298 -5.19 -29.11 -13.50
CA ALA A 298 -3.95 -29.78 -13.11
C ALA A 298 -2.86 -28.84 -12.56
N LYS A 299 -3.07 -27.52 -12.58
CA LYS A 299 -2.07 -26.56 -12.09
C LYS A 299 -1.96 -26.62 -10.56
N LEU A 300 -0.72 -26.75 -10.11
CA LEU A 300 -0.39 -26.82 -8.69
C LEU A 300 -0.62 -25.46 -8.00
N PRO A 301 -1.16 -25.46 -6.77
CA PRO A 301 -1.14 -24.27 -5.94
C PRO A 301 0.30 -23.92 -5.55
N ARG A 302 0.52 -22.67 -5.12
CA ARG A 302 1.79 -22.26 -4.53
C ARG A 302 2.05 -23.13 -3.28
N SER A 303 3.26 -23.63 -3.12
CA SER A 303 3.61 -24.38 -1.92
C SER A 303 3.68 -23.43 -0.73
N ASP A 304 2.97 -23.77 0.33
CA ASP A 304 3.27 -23.20 1.63
C ASP A 304 4.58 -23.84 2.13
N GLY A 305 5.51 -23.02 2.60
CA GLY A 305 6.72 -23.51 3.27
C GLY A 305 6.39 -24.12 4.65
N ARG A 306 7.39 -24.70 5.34
CA ARG A 306 7.23 -25.04 6.76
C ARG A 306 6.91 -23.76 7.54
N GLN A 307 5.78 -23.77 8.22
CA GLN A 307 5.34 -22.66 9.06
C GLN A 307 6.01 -22.79 10.43
N LEU A 308 6.38 -21.66 11.05
CA LEU A 308 7.01 -21.66 12.38
C LEU A 308 6.11 -22.26 13.46
N LEU A 309 4.79 -22.08 13.32
CA LEU A 309 3.79 -22.60 14.23
C LEU A 309 2.64 -23.21 13.43
N LEU A 310 2.13 -24.34 13.90
CA LEU A 310 0.90 -24.97 13.43
C LEU A 310 -0.03 -25.16 14.61
N TRP A 311 -1.31 -24.89 14.41
CA TRP A 311 -2.35 -25.14 15.40
C TRP A 311 -3.60 -25.68 14.74
N ASP A 312 -4.41 -26.40 15.52
CA ASP A 312 -5.71 -26.93 15.09
C ASP A 312 -6.63 -27.11 16.29
N GLU A 313 -7.94 -27.04 16.06
CA GLU A 313 -8.94 -27.37 17.06
C GLU A 313 -9.37 -28.83 16.91
N HIS A 314 -9.38 -29.57 18.02
CA HIS A 314 -9.78 -30.96 18.08
C HIS A 314 -10.93 -31.15 19.07
N SER A 315 -12.06 -31.68 18.60
CA SER A 315 -13.20 -32.02 19.44
C SER A 315 -13.05 -33.45 19.97
N GLY A 316 -12.97 -33.60 21.29
CA GLY A 316 -12.96 -34.91 21.94
C GLY A 316 -14.32 -35.62 21.87
N PRO A 317 -14.40 -36.91 22.28
CA PRO A 317 -15.65 -37.68 22.28
C PRO A 317 -16.79 -37.02 23.07
N ASP A 318 -16.45 -36.26 24.11
CA ASP A 318 -17.40 -35.54 24.97
C ASP A 318 -17.88 -34.21 24.35
N GLY A 319 -17.49 -33.90 23.10
CA GLY A 319 -17.80 -32.63 22.42
C GLY A 319 -16.98 -31.42 22.92
N LYS A 320 -16.08 -31.61 23.88
CA LYS A 320 -15.17 -30.56 24.37
C LYS A 320 -14.11 -30.25 23.30
N ARG A 321 -13.92 -28.96 23.03
CA ARG A 321 -12.88 -28.47 22.11
C ARG A 321 -11.54 -28.37 22.84
N ASN A 322 -10.53 -29.02 22.28
CA ASN A 322 -9.14 -28.95 22.69
C ASN A 322 -8.35 -28.20 21.61
N PHE A 323 -7.32 -27.47 22.03
CA PHE A 323 -6.46 -26.73 21.12
C PHE A 323 -5.09 -27.42 21.05
N LEU A 324 -4.66 -27.77 19.84
CA LEU A 324 -3.35 -28.33 19.57
C LEU A 324 -2.46 -27.23 18.99
N LEU A 325 -1.23 -27.12 19.48
CA LEU A 325 -0.23 -26.17 18.99
C LEU A 325 1.14 -26.84 18.96
N ALA A 326 1.85 -26.71 17.85
CA ALA A 326 3.24 -27.15 17.70
C ALA A 326 4.08 -26.09 17.02
N ALA A 327 5.27 -25.85 17.57
CA ALA A 327 6.33 -25.13 16.86
C ALA A 327 7.03 -26.06 15.87
N ASP A 328 7.66 -25.47 14.85
CA ASP A 328 8.55 -26.20 13.95
C ASP A 328 9.71 -26.82 14.74
N ASP A 329 9.69 -28.14 14.84
CA ASP A 329 10.70 -28.95 15.52
C ASP A 329 11.86 -29.33 14.60
N HIS A 330 11.85 -28.86 13.34
CA HIS A 330 12.78 -29.20 12.28
C HIS A 330 12.94 -30.71 12.03
N SER A 331 11.96 -31.51 12.45
CA SER A 331 11.96 -32.96 12.22
C SER A 331 11.75 -33.28 10.74
N ASP A 332 12.37 -34.38 10.29
CA ASP A 332 12.19 -34.90 8.95
C ASP A 332 10.72 -35.23 8.68
N VAL A 333 10.31 -35.13 7.40
CA VAL A 333 8.94 -35.46 6.98
C VAL A 333 8.68 -36.94 7.25
N GLY A 334 7.66 -37.22 8.07
CA GLY A 334 7.25 -38.58 8.44
C GLY A 334 7.68 -39.00 9.85
N THR A 335 8.53 -38.23 10.53
CA THR A 335 8.79 -38.44 11.96
C THR A 335 7.48 -38.22 12.75
N PRO A 336 7.14 -39.09 13.72
CA PRO A 336 5.88 -39.01 14.46
C PRO A 336 5.91 -37.89 15.53
N THR A 337 5.96 -36.64 15.08
CA THR A 337 5.90 -35.46 15.93
C THR A 337 4.54 -34.77 15.82
N LEU A 338 4.18 -33.96 16.83
CA LEU A 338 2.94 -33.20 16.80
C LEU A 338 2.90 -32.23 15.62
N TYR A 339 4.05 -31.62 15.27
CA TYR A 339 4.15 -30.73 14.12
C TYR A 339 3.80 -31.46 12.82
N ASN A 340 4.44 -32.60 12.55
CA ASN A 340 4.19 -33.38 11.34
C ASN A 340 2.76 -33.93 11.29
N TYR A 341 2.19 -34.31 12.44
CA TYR A 341 0.78 -34.69 12.53
C TYR A 341 -0.15 -33.54 12.13
N LEU A 342 0.04 -32.34 12.69
CA LEU A 342 -0.77 -31.16 12.35
C LEU A 342 -0.58 -30.74 10.89
N ALA A 343 0.64 -30.82 10.36
CA ALA A 343 0.92 -30.55 8.95
C ALA A 343 0.15 -31.51 8.03
N GLN A 344 0.13 -32.81 8.37
CA GLN A 344 -0.63 -33.82 7.63
C GLN A 344 -2.15 -33.57 7.71
N GLN A 345 -2.69 -33.27 8.89
CA GLN A 345 -4.12 -32.93 9.06
C GLN A 345 -4.51 -31.71 8.23
N ARG A 346 -3.70 -30.64 8.28
CA ARG A 346 -3.93 -29.42 7.50
C ARG A 346 -3.86 -29.69 5.99
N GLN A 347 -2.93 -30.53 5.55
CA GLN A 347 -2.85 -30.95 4.15
C GLN A 347 -4.15 -31.68 3.74
N GLN A 348 -4.61 -32.65 4.54
CA GLN A 348 -5.87 -33.37 4.26
C GLN A 348 -7.07 -32.42 4.20
N LYS A 349 -7.21 -31.50 5.16
CA LYS A 349 -8.25 -30.47 5.16
C LYS A 349 -8.17 -29.58 3.91
N THR A 350 -6.96 -29.20 3.49
CA THR A 350 -6.74 -28.43 2.26
C THR A 350 -7.18 -29.17 1.01
N LEU A 351 -6.93 -30.49 0.95
CA LEU A 351 -7.36 -31.32 -0.17
C LEU A 351 -8.90 -31.40 -0.24
N LEU A 352 -9.55 -31.64 0.90
CA LEU A 352 -11.02 -31.67 1.00
C LEU A 352 -11.65 -30.31 0.65
N GLU A 353 -11.00 -29.22 1.03
CA GLU A 353 -11.41 -27.88 0.63
C GLU A 353 -11.24 -27.64 -0.87
N GLY A 354 -10.19 -28.19 -1.47
CA GLY A 354 -10.04 -28.23 -2.93
C GLY A 354 -11.21 -28.92 -3.63
N THR A 355 -11.65 -30.08 -3.11
CA THR A 355 -12.83 -30.78 -3.63
C THR A 355 -14.10 -29.93 -3.53
N ARG A 356 -14.33 -29.28 -2.39
CA ARG A 356 -15.46 -28.35 -2.21
C ARG A 356 -15.39 -27.16 -3.16
N LEU A 357 -14.20 -26.60 -3.35
CA LEU A 357 -14.00 -25.46 -4.23
C LEU A 357 -14.35 -25.82 -5.68
N LEU A 358 -13.92 -27.00 -6.15
CA LEU A 358 -14.28 -27.49 -7.48
C LEU A 358 -15.79 -27.76 -7.58
N TYR A 359 -16.40 -28.39 -6.56
CA TYR A 359 -17.85 -28.61 -6.51
C TYR A 359 -18.65 -27.30 -6.58
N VAL A 360 -18.25 -26.30 -5.81
CA VAL A 360 -18.87 -24.96 -5.86
C VAL A 360 -18.74 -24.38 -7.27
N GLY A 361 -17.58 -24.49 -7.91
CA GLY A 361 -17.36 -24.06 -9.29
C GLY A 361 -18.25 -24.76 -10.31
N ALA A 362 -18.28 -26.09 -10.29
CA ALA A 362 -19.06 -26.91 -11.21
C ALA A 362 -20.57 -26.60 -11.10
N THR A 363 -21.07 -26.41 -9.87
CA THR A 363 -22.48 -26.07 -9.61
C THR A 363 -22.85 -24.63 -9.94
N ARG A 364 -21.91 -23.79 -10.42
CA ARG A 364 -22.27 -22.46 -10.96
C ARG A 364 -22.84 -22.55 -12.37
N ALA A 365 -22.60 -23.65 -13.09
CA ALA A 365 -23.08 -23.86 -14.44
C ALA A 365 -24.59 -24.14 -14.44
N ILE A 366 -25.33 -23.38 -15.24
CA ILE A 366 -26.75 -23.63 -15.47
C ILE A 366 -26.90 -24.71 -16.54
N GLY A 367 -26.39 -24.48 -17.75
CA GLY A 367 -26.60 -25.38 -18.90
C GLY A 367 -25.35 -26.12 -19.36
N GLN A 368 -24.16 -25.51 -19.25
CA GLN A 368 -22.94 -26.13 -19.75
C GLN A 368 -21.71 -25.84 -18.90
N LEU A 369 -20.90 -26.89 -18.68
CA LEU A 369 -19.65 -26.85 -17.94
C LEU A 369 -18.50 -27.36 -18.82
N LEU A 370 -17.43 -26.55 -18.94
CA LEU A 370 -16.21 -26.92 -19.64
C LEU A 370 -15.05 -27.01 -18.64
N LEU A 371 -14.42 -28.17 -18.57
CA LEU A 371 -13.29 -28.45 -17.69
C LEU A 371 -12.03 -28.70 -18.52
N THR A 372 -10.96 -27.95 -18.26
CA THR A 372 -9.71 -28.11 -19.02
C THR A 372 -8.51 -28.34 -18.12
N ALA A 373 -7.54 -29.11 -18.63
CA ALA A 373 -6.29 -29.37 -17.95
C ALA A 373 -5.12 -29.59 -18.90
N SER A 374 -4.01 -28.89 -18.66
CA SER A 374 -2.69 -29.26 -19.20
C SER A 374 -2.05 -30.40 -18.39
N LEU A 375 -1.79 -31.54 -19.02
CA LEU A 375 -1.31 -32.78 -18.39
C LEU A 375 0.03 -33.24 -18.97
N THR A 376 0.71 -34.13 -18.25
CA THR A 376 1.96 -34.75 -18.71
C THR A 376 1.65 -36.09 -19.38
N TRP A 377 2.11 -36.27 -20.62
CA TRP A 377 2.01 -37.52 -21.36
C TRP A 377 3.12 -38.51 -20.96
N ASP A 378 2.78 -39.78 -20.79
CA ASP A 378 3.74 -40.87 -20.59
C ASP A 378 3.90 -41.67 -21.90
N GLU A 379 4.96 -41.36 -22.64
CA GLU A 379 5.27 -42.02 -23.92
C GLU A 379 5.37 -43.55 -23.82
N LYS A 380 5.76 -44.10 -22.66
CA LYS A 380 5.93 -45.55 -22.51
C LYS A 380 4.61 -46.29 -22.35
N LYS A 381 3.62 -45.62 -21.76
CA LYS A 381 2.30 -46.20 -21.47
C LYS A 381 1.24 -45.75 -22.47
N GLU A 382 1.57 -44.76 -23.30
CA GLU A 382 0.64 -44.10 -24.22
C GLU A 382 -0.61 -43.58 -23.47
N THR A 383 -0.39 -43.05 -22.27
CA THR A 383 -1.45 -42.48 -21.42
C THR A 383 -0.99 -41.22 -20.71
N PHE A 384 -1.95 -40.43 -20.22
CA PHE A 384 -1.64 -39.31 -19.33
C PHE A 384 -1.20 -39.81 -17.95
N ARG A 385 -0.23 -39.11 -17.36
CA ARG A 385 0.16 -39.36 -15.97
C ARG A 385 -0.92 -38.85 -15.03
N THR A 386 -1.22 -39.65 -14.00
CA THR A 386 -2.08 -39.23 -12.90
C THR A 386 -1.59 -37.89 -12.34
N PRO A 387 -2.47 -36.89 -12.22
CA PRO A 387 -2.08 -35.57 -11.76
C PRO A 387 -1.75 -35.60 -10.26
N SER A 388 -1.03 -34.57 -9.79
CA SER A 388 -0.69 -34.45 -8.37
C SER A 388 -1.95 -34.37 -7.51
N SER A 389 -1.96 -35.05 -6.36
CA SER A 389 -3.06 -34.99 -5.39
C SER A 389 -3.42 -33.57 -4.93
N ARG A 390 -2.51 -32.59 -5.07
CA ARG A 390 -2.71 -31.19 -4.66
C ARG A 390 -3.42 -30.31 -5.70
N CYS A 391 -3.55 -30.79 -6.94
CA CYS A 391 -4.26 -30.04 -7.98
C CYS A 391 -5.78 -30.17 -7.81
N LEU A 392 -6.56 -29.29 -8.44
CA LEU A 392 -8.02 -29.37 -8.38
C LEU A 392 -8.58 -30.55 -9.16
N LEU A 393 -7.84 -31.07 -10.15
CA LEU A 393 -8.27 -32.20 -10.96
C LEU A 393 -8.33 -33.52 -10.18
N SER A 394 -7.48 -33.68 -9.17
CA SER A 394 -7.27 -34.96 -8.49
C SER A 394 -8.55 -35.65 -7.97
N PRO A 395 -9.51 -34.96 -7.32
CA PRO A 395 -10.70 -35.60 -6.76
C PRO A 395 -11.63 -36.20 -7.82
N ILE A 396 -11.57 -35.70 -9.05
CA ILE A 396 -12.43 -36.13 -10.17
C ILE A 396 -11.64 -36.83 -11.27
N TRP A 397 -10.36 -37.15 -11.03
CA TRP A 397 -9.47 -37.73 -12.03
C TRP A 397 -10.04 -38.99 -12.70
N PRO A 398 -10.64 -39.96 -11.99
CA PRO A 398 -11.20 -41.15 -12.63
C PRO A 398 -12.26 -40.84 -13.69
N THR A 399 -13.17 -39.90 -13.39
CA THR A 399 -14.19 -39.45 -14.35
C THR A 399 -13.55 -38.67 -15.48
N PHE A 400 -12.62 -37.77 -15.16
CA PHE A 400 -11.96 -36.94 -16.17
C PHE A 400 -11.15 -37.76 -17.16
N GLU A 401 -10.36 -38.71 -16.69
CA GLU A 401 -9.54 -39.60 -17.53
C GLU A 401 -10.40 -40.43 -18.50
N GLN A 402 -11.61 -40.83 -18.08
CA GLN A 402 -12.52 -41.62 -18.92
C GLN A 402 -13.28 -40.79 -19.96
N GLN A 403 -13.59 -39.52 -19.65
CA GLN A 403 -14.48 -38.68 -20.46
C GLN A 403 -13.74 -37.58 -21.24
N MET A 404 -12.45 -37.36 -20.96
CA MET A 404 -11.69 -36.29 -21.61
C MET A 404 -11.47 -36.54 -23.10
N VAL A 405 -11.56 -35.47 -23.88
CA VAL A 405 -11.03 -35.40 -25.22
C VAL A 405 -9.57 -34.96 -25.12
N ALA A 406 -8.67 -35.86 -25.52
CA ALA A 406 -7.24 -35.59 -25.60
C ALA A 406 -6.92 -34.79 -26.86
N HIS A 407 -6.27 -33.64 -26.70
CA HIS A 407 -5.79 -32.84 -27.82
C HIS A 407 -4.32 -33.14 -28.09
N GLU A 408 -4.03 -33.51 -29.33
CA GLU A 408 -2.67 -33.76 -29.79
C GLU A 408 -1.80 -32.49 -29.67
N PRO A 409 -0.48 -32.65 -29.44
CA PRO A 409 0.45 -31.54 -29.37
C PRO A 409 0.43 -30.80 -30.71
N THR A 410 -0.23 -29.66 -30.73
CA THR A 410 -0.11 -28.78 -31.87
C THR A 410 1.14 -27.96 -31.64
N MET A 411 2.03 -27.87 -32.62
CA MET A 411 3.00 -26.77 -32.67
C MET A 411 2.24 -25.47 -32.90
N VAL A 412 1.43 -25.06 -31.93
CA VAL A 412 1.07 -23.67 -31.76
C VAL A 412 2.37 -23.04 -31.30
N ARG A 413 3.24 -22.74 -32.27
CA ARG A 413 4.06 -21.55 -32.16
C ARG A 413 3.06 -20.40 -32.09
N VAL A 414 2.47 -20.19 -30.91
CA VAL A 414 2.51 -18.84 -30.38
C VAL A 414 3.99 -18.57 -30.51
N ALA A 415 4.37 -17.75 -31.49
CA ALA A 415 5.71 -17.24 -31.48
C ALA A 415 5.89 -16.84 -30.02
N ALA A 416 6.80 -17.53 -29.32
CA ALA A 416 7.42 -16.93 -28.18
C ALA A 416 8.14 -15.73 -28.79
N ASP A 417 7.38 -14.68 -29.11
CA ASP A 417 7.84 -13.35 -29.41
C ASP A 417 8.36 -12.86 -28.07
N ALA A 418 9.51 -13.45 -27.73
CA ALA A 418 10.15 -13.45 -26.44
C ALA A 418 9.23 -13.91 -25.28
N LEU A 419 9.80 -14.18 -24.09
CA LEU A 419 9.13 -13.69 -22.87
C LEU A 419 8.63 -12.30 -23.21
N PRO A 420 7.35 -11.89 -23.02
CA PRO A 420 6.81 -10.65 -23.58
C PRO A 420 7.89 -9.60 -23.52
N GLY A 421 8.55 -9.37 -24.67
CA GLY A 421 9.79 -8.61 -24.68
C GLY A 421 9.42 -7.32 -23.99
N ALA A 422 10.18 -6.92 -22.95
CA ALA A 422 9.80 -5.82 -22.07
C ALA A 422 9.10 -4.76 -22.91
N PRO A 423 7.81 -4.47 -22.63
CA PRO A 423 6.90 -3.86 -23.59
C PRO A 423 7.60 -2.69 -24.29
N PRO A 424 7.48 -2.56 -25.62
CA PRO A 424 8.29 -1.63 -26.38
C PRO A 424 8.23 -0.26 -25.72
N LEU A 425 9.40 0.30 -25.43
CA LEU A 425 9.49 1.56 -24.69
C LEU A 425 8.85 2.66 -25.54
N THR A 426 7.69 3.13 -25.10
CA THR A 426 6.95 4.20 -25.75
C THR A 426 7.47 5.55 -25.26
N ARG A 427 7.32 6.58 -26.10
CA ARG A 427 7.58 7.97 -25.71
C ARG A 427 6.71 8.92 -26.52
N LEU A 428 6.32 10.04 -25.92
CA LEU A 428 5.64 11.12 -26.62
C LEU A 428 6.55 11.69 -27.73
N LEU A 429 5.92 11.99 -28.86
CA LEU A 429 6.53 12.75 -29.94
C LEU A 429 6.81 14.17 -29.44
N CYS A 430 7.98 14.71 -29.78
CA CYS A 430 8.41 16.04 -29.30
C CYS A 430 7.46 17.17 -29.70
N ASP A 431 6.64 16.96 -30.74
CA ASP A 431 5.70 17.92 -31.29
C ASP A 431 4.24 17.59 -30.91
N ALA A 432 4.02 16.73 -29.92
CA ALA A 432 2.67 16.48 -29.41
C ALA A 432 2.09 17.81 -28.92
N PRO A 433 0.90 18.23 -29.42
CA PRO A 433 0.30 19.49 -28.98
C PRO A 433 0.16 19.44 -27.47
N ALA A 434 0.59 20.51 -26.79
CA ALA A 434 0.31 20.69 -25.38
C ALA A 434 -1.19 20.47 -25.18
N VAL A 435 -1.55 19.37 -24.51
CA VAL A 435 -2.95 19.08 -24.20
C VAL A 435 -3.42 20.27 -23.38
N THR A 436 -4.35 21.02 -23.94
CA THR A 436 -4.98 22.13 -23.22
C THR A 436 -5.57 21.51 -21.97
N PRO A 437 -5.27 22.00 -20.75
CA PRO A 437 -5.89 21.44 -19.57
C PRO A 437 -7.40 21.46 -19.80
N LEU A 438 -8.04 20.30 -19.70
CA LEU A 438 -9.49 20.19 -19.56
C LEU A 438 -9.85 20.86 -18.24
N VAL A 439 -9.89 22.19 -18.27
CA VAL A 439 -10.68 22.96 -17.32
C VAL A 439 -12.09 22.74 -17.80
N ASP A 440 -12.74 21.70 -17.26
CA ASP A 440 -14.19 21.67 -17.29
C ASP A 440 -14.66 22.98 -16.70
N LYS A 441 -15.43 23.71 -17.51
CA LYS A 441 -16.17 24.88 -17.07
C LYS A 441 -17.08 24.41 -15.94
N ALA A 442 -16.63 24.54 -14.71
CA ALA A 442 -17.50 24.49 -13.55
C ALA A 442 -18.50 25.63 -13.72
N GLU A 443 -19.71 25.28 -14.12
CA GLU A 443 -20.86 26.15 -14.02
C GLU A 443 -20.93 26.66 -12.59
N THR A 444 -20.99 27.99 -12.49
CA THR A 444 -21.04 28.73 -11.23
C THR A 444 -22.42 28.53 -10.62
N ALA A 445 -22.63 27.40 -9.96
CA ALA A 445 -23.75 27.24 -9.06
C ALA A 445 -23.39 27.97 -7.75
N ALA A 446 -24.09 29.07 -7.49
CA ALA A 446 -24.04 29.76 -6.21
C ALA A 446 -24.49 28.79 -5.11
N ILE A 447 -23.57 28.43 -4.21
CA ILE A 447 -23.91 27.71 -2.98
C ILE A 447 -24.20 28.78 -1.93
N GLU A 448 -25.48 28.82 -1.53
CA GLU A 448 -25.97 29.58 -0.39
C GLU A 448 -25.18 29.22 0.86
N GLN A 449 -24.87 30.25 1.66
CA GLN A 449 -24.17 30.14 2.93
C GLN A 449 -25.02 29.34 3.93
N ASP A 450 -24.70 28.07 4.11
CA ASP A 450 -25.25 27.29 5.22
C ASP A 450 -24.20 27.19 6.35
N HIS A 451 -24.52 27.85 7.45
CA HIS A 451 -23.73 27.86 8.68
C HIS A 451 -23.81 26.50 9.36
N ASN A 452 -22.82 25.64 9.10
CA ASN A 452 -22.59 24.45 9.92
C ASN A 452 -21.10 24.29 10.23
N ILE A 453 -20.59 25.15 11.11
CA ILE A 453 -19.25 25.00 11.71
C ILE A 453 -19.41 24.09 12.93
N PRO A 454 -18.80 22.89 12.96
CA PRO A 454 -18.74 22.12 14.19
C PRO A 454 -17.89 22.91 15.19
N ILE A 455 -18.45 23.15 16.38
CA ILE A 455 -17.73 23.74 17.51
C ILE A 455 -16.52 22.83 17.81
N ARG A 456 -15.33 23.34 17.48
CA ARG A 456 -14.05 22.66 17.66
C ARG A 456 -13.77 22.46 19.15
N ALA A 457 -13.15 21.32 19.49
CA ALA A 457 -12.72 20.99 20.83
C ALA A 457 -11.93 22.14 21.48
N SER A 458 -12.26 22.46 22.73
CA SER A 458 -11.92 23.67 23.48
C SER A 458 -10.43 24.03 23.62
N ASN A 459 -9.48 23.20 23.19
CA ASN A 459 -8.05 23.37 23.49
C ASN A 459 -7.13 23.38 22.24
N HIS A 460 -7.69 23.51 21.04
CA HIS A 460 -6.90 23.51 19.79
C HIS A 460 -5.96 24.72 19.71
N THR A 461 -6.46 25.92 20.04
CA THR A 461 -5.67 27.16 20.01
C THR A 461 -4.53 27.11 21.02
N GLU A 462 -4.78 26.63 22.24
CA GLU A 462 -3.76 26.52 23.29
C GLU A 462 -2.62 25.58 22.91
N ARG A 463 -2.93 24.45 22.24
CA ARG A 463 -1.91 23.51 21.74
C ARG A 463 -1.08 24.12 20.62
N ALA A 464 -1.73 24.77 19.65
CA ALA A 464 -1.04 25.44 18.55
C ALA A 464 -0.10 26.54 19.05
N VAL A 465 -0.53 27.33 20.05
CA VAL A 465 0.34 28.31 20.72
C VAL A 465 1.52 27.62 21.38
N GLY A 466 1.30 26.52 22.12
CA GLY A 466 2.36 25.74 22.76
C GLY A 466 3.42 25.24 21.78
N THR A 467 3.00 24.61 20.67
CA THR A 467 3.89 24.11 19.61
C THR A 467 4.76 25.23 19.03
N VAL A 468 4.18 26.39 18.74
CA VAL A 468 4.92 27.50 18.14
C VAL A 468 5.85 28.19 19.15
N VAL A 469 5.48 28.22 20.44
CA VAL A 469 6.38 28.68 21.51
C VAL A 469 7.59 27.75 21.63
N HIS A 470 7.42 26.43 21.57
CA HIS A 470 8.53 25.46 21.58
C HIS A 470 9.49 25.70 20.42
N LEU A 471 8.95 25.82 19.19
CA LEU A 471 9.73 26.14 18.00
C LEU A 471 10.49 27.47 18.14
N ALA A 472 9.83 28.51 18.67
CA ALA A 472 10.47 29.81 18.88
C ALA A 472 11.63 29.74 19.89
N LEU A 473 11.45 29.00 20.99
CA LEU A 473 12.47 28.83 22.02
C LEU A 473 13.63 27.95 21.55
N GLU A 474 13.35 26.90 20.77
CA GLU A 474 14.39 26.10 20.11
C GLU A 474 15.26 27.00 19.22
N GLU A 475 14.65 27.77 18.32
CA GLU A 475 15.39 28.68 17.44
C GLU A 475 16.22 29.72 18.20
N LEU A 476 15.68 30.28 19.29
CA LEU A 476 16.40 31.23 20.13
C LEU A 476 17.59 30.59 20.83
N SER A 477 17.44 29.33 21.25
CA SER A 477 18.50 28.59 21.95
C SER A 477 19.70 28.23 21.08
N LEU A 478 19.56 28.34 19.76
CA LEU A 478 20.61 28.15 18.76
C LEU A 478 21.39 29.43 18.45
N ARG A 479 20.96 30.59 18.97
CA ARG A 479 21.62 31.88 18.71
C ARG A 479 22.73 32.11 19.74
N ASP A 480 23.89 32.59 19.26
CA ASP A 480 25.01 32.98 20.13
C ASP A 480 24.65 34.16 21.06
N THR A 481 23.78 35.05 20.59
CA THR A 481 23.29 36.19 21.37
C THR A 481 21.76 36.23 21.33
N LEU A 482 21.14 36.25 22.52
CA LEU A 482 19.69 36.32 22.65
C LEU A 482 19.20 37.77 22.39
N PRO A 483 18.18 37.96 21.53
CA PRO A 483 17.65 39.28 21.24
C PRO A 483 16.91 39.86 22.45
N ASN A 484 16.85 41.20 22.55
CA ASN A 484 16.11 41.91 23.59
C ASN A 484 14.63 42.15 23.23
N SER A 485 14.24 41.88 21.98
CA SER A 485 12.87 42.03 21.50
C SER A 485 12.59 41.06 20.36
N VAL A 486 11.31 40.76 20.16
CA VAL A 486 10.81 40.00 19.01
C VAL A 486 10.86 40.89 17.77
N SER A 487 11.46 40.38 16.69
CA SER A 487 11.53 41.10 15.41
C SER A 487 10.29 40.84 14.54
N ASP A 488 10.04 41.71 13.56
CA ASP A 488 8.97 41.50 12.58
C ASP A 488 9.12 40.19 11.81
N THR A 489 10.37 39.74 11.59
CA THR A 489 10.64 38.45 10.93
C THR A 489 10.34 37.26 11.83
N ASP A 490 10.55 37.36 13.15
CA ASP A 490 10.07 36.37 14.12
C ASP A 490 8.54 36.30 14.11
N HIS A 491 7.87 37.46 14.14
CA HIS A 491 6.42 37.55 14.14
C HIS A 491 5.78 36.97 12.86
N GLN A 492 6.36 37.24 11.69
CA GLN A 492 5.89 36.65 10.43
C GLN A 492 6.11 35.12 10.39
N ARG A 493 7.22 34.63 10.94
CA ARG A 493 7.48 33.19 11.01
C ARG A 493 6.48 32.48 11.92
N TRP A 494 6.22 33.03 13.10
CA TRP A 494 5.23 32.46 14.03
C TRP A 494 3.81 32.52 13.48
N ARG A 495 3.48 33.59 12.75
CA ARG A 495 2.20 33.68 12.03
C ARG A 495 2.05 32.53 11.04
N VAL A 496 3.09 32.26 10.24
CA VAL A 496 3.10 31.14 9.29
C VAL A 496 3.01 29.80 10.01
N ALA A 497 3.71 29.64 11.15
CA ALA A 497 3.65 28.41 11.95
C ALA A 497 2.24 28.17 12.54
N LEU A 498 1.62 29.18 13.15
CA LEU A 498 0.25 29.09 13.68
C LEU A 498 -0.81 28.84 12.59
N GLN A 499 -0.58 29.37 11.38
CA GLN A 499 -1.42 29.08 10.22
C GLN A 499 -1.32 27.62 9.77
N ARG A 500 -0.12 27.01 9.85
CA ARG A 500 0.08 25.56 9.58
C ARG A 500 -0.64 24.68 10.60
N GLU A 501 -0.73 25.14 11.84
CA GLU A 501 -1.56 24.51 12.89
C GLU A 501 -3.07 24.74 12.68
N GLY A 502 -3.50 25.47 11.64
CA GLY A 502 -4.91 25.63 11.28
C GLY A 502 -5.65 26.78 11.98
N LEU A 503 -4.91 27.76 12.54
CA LEU A 503 -5.48 28.99 13.11
C LEU A 503 -5.63 30.11 12.07
N TRP A 504 -6.80 30.77 12.09
CA TRP A 504 -7.16 31.84 11.15
C TRP A 504 -7.96 32.95 11.85
N GLY A 505 -8.09 34.11 11.18
CA GLY A 505 -8.93 35.21 11.65
C GLY A 505 -8.51 35.75 13.02
N ALA A 506 -9.48 36.04 13.88
CA ALA A 506 -9.25 36.55 15.24
C ALA A 506 -8.40 35.59 16.09
N ALA A 507 -8.66 34.28 16.00
CA ALA A 507 -7.93 33.27 16.76
C ALA A 507 -6.44 33.19 16.38
N LEU A 508 -6.08 33.48 15.12
CA LEU A 508 -4.67 33.58 14.71
C LEU A 508 -4.01 34.81 15.33
N THR A 509 -4.70 35.94 15.36
CA THR A 509 -4.16 37.18 15.93
C THR A 509 -3.94 37.02 17.43
N GLU A 510 -4.93 36.50 18.17
CA GLU A 510 -4.82 36.21 19.60
C GLU A 510 -3.71 35.20 19.92
N ALA A 511 -3.61 34.12 19.14
CA ALA A 511 -2.56 33.13 19.30
C ALA A 511 -1.17 33.71 19.02
N LEU A 512 -1.04 34.58 18.02
CA LEU A 512 0.22 35.22 17.66
C LEU A 512 0.69 36.20 18.73
N GLU A 513 -0.23 36.98 19.30
CA GLU A 513 0.03 37.83 20.47
C GLU A 513 0.44 36.99 21.69
N SER A 514 -0.22 35.85 21.90
CA SER A 514 0.15 34.93 22.99
C SER A 514 1.54 34.34 22.81
N VAL A 515 1.92 33.91 21.60
CA VAL A 515 3.28 33.42 21.31
C VAL A 515 4.30 34.52 21.56
N ALA A 516 4.05 35.74 21.06
CA ALA A 516 4.96 36.86 21.24
C ALA A 516 5.14 37.24 22.71
N ASN A 517 4.07 37.25 23.50
CA ASN A 517 4.14 37.51 24.93
C ASN A 517 4.95 36.41 25.67
N SER A 518 4.69 35.13 25.41
CA SER A 518 5.43 34.03 26.05
C SER A 518 6.94 34.07 25.72
N VAL A 519 7.29 34.39 24.48
CA VAL A 519 8.70 34.55 24.09
C VAL A 519 9.33 35.78 24.76
N MET A 520 8.63 36.91 24.80
CA MET A 520 9.12 38.12 25.47
C MET A 520 9.32 37.92 26.99
N GLN A 521 8.40 37.23 27.66
CA GLN A 521 8.55 36.90 29.08
C GLN A 521 9.73 35.95 29.32
N SER A 522 9.95 35.01 28.40
CA SER A 522 11.12 34.11 28.45
C SER A 522 12.45 34.85 28.25
N LEU A 523 12.46 35.97 27.52
CA LEU A 523 13.63 36.81 27.24
C LEU A 523 13.82 37.98 28.21
N ARG A 524 12.97 38.11 29.24
CA ARG A 524 13.00 39.21 30.20
C ARG A 524 14.36 39.36 30.87
N GLU A 525 14.87 40.58 30.94
CA GLU A 525 16.13 40.88 31.66
C GLU A 525 16.03 40.48 33.13
N GLY A 526 17.05 39.77 33.63
CA GLY A 526 17.06 39.21 34.99
C GLY A 526 16.15 37.99 35.20
N GLY A 527 15.47 37.50 34.16
CA GLY A 527 14.64 36.28 34.21
C GLY A 527 15.42 35.00 33.96
N ALA A 528 14.88 33.87 34.43
CA ALA A 528 15.51 32.55 34.28
C ALA A 528 15.56 32.03 32.83
N GLY A 529 14.67 32.52 31.95
CA GLY A 529 14.59 32.02 30.57
C GLY A 529 15.84 32.30 29.72
N ARG A 530 16.50 33.45 29.91
CA ARG A 530 17.78 33.73 29.21
C ARG A 530 18.90 32.78 29.65
N TRP A 531 18.87 32.34 30.91
CA TRP A 531 19.79 31.31 31.40
C TRP A 531 19.45 29.94 30.80
N VAL A 532 18.18 29.53 30.76
CA VAL A 532 17.74 28.25 30.14
C VAL A 532 18.12 28.14 28.66
N LEU A 533 17.99 29.25 27.92
CA LEU A 533 18.24 29.32 26.48
C LEU A 533 19.69 29.62 26.12
N SER A 534 20.57 29.85 27.09
CA SER A 534 21.95 30.24 26.81
C SER A 534 22.69 29.18 25.99
N SER A 535 23.39 29.63 24.96
CA SER A 535 24.27 28.80 24.12
C SER A 535 25.61 28.49 24.80
N GLU A 536 25.92 29.14 25.93
CA GLU A 536 27.17 28.97 26.67
C GLU A 536 27.20 27.68 27.51
N HIS A 537 26.06 27.00 27.64
CA HIS A 537 25.96 25.71 28.34
C HIS A 537 26.55 24.57 27.53
N LYS A 538 27.12 23.58 28.22
CA LYS A 538 27.77 22.43 27.56
C LYS A 538 26.73 21.38 27.17
N GLN A 539 26.91 20.74 26.02
CA GLN A 539 26.03 19.68 25.53
C GLN A 539 24.54 20.08 25.52
N ALA A 540 24.25 21.35 25.22
CA ALA A 540 22.90 21.85 25.08
C ALA A 540 22.20 21.21 23.88
N ARG A 541 20.98 20.73 24.08
CA ARG A 541 20.10 20.15 23.06
C ARG A 541 18.68 20.64 23.27
N SER A 542 17.98 20.90 22.19
CA SER A 542 16.56 21.21 22.15
C SER A 542 15.83 20.18 21.27
N GLU A 543 14.55 19.95 21.54
CA GLU A 543 13.71 18.97 20.84
C GLU A 543 14.41 17.60 20.67
N TRP A 544 15.07 17.13 21.73
CA TRP A 544 15.91 15.95 21.63
C TRP A 544 15.07 14.67 21.65
N ALA A 545 14.87 14.09 20.46
CA ALA A 545 14.21 12.81 20.29
C ALA A 545 15.07 11.64 20.80
N LEU A 546 14.46 10.80 21.64
CA LEU A 546 15.02 9.59 22.23
C LEU A 546 14.06 8.43 22.03
N THR A 547 14.56 7.31 21.54
CA THR A 547 13.81 6.04 21.52
C THR A 547 14.33 5.14 22.63
N CYS A 548 13.46 4.79 23.57
CA CYS A 548 13.76 3.88 24.67
C CYS A 548 13.11 2.52 24.41
N ALA A 549 13.89 1.45 24.52
CA ALA A 549 13.38 0.08 24.46
C ALA A 549 13.13 -0.44 25.89
N ASP A 550 11.87 -0.74 26.22
CA ASP A 550 11.49 -1.41 27.47
C ASP A 550 11.13 -2.87 27.17
N GLU A 551 11.85 -3.82 27.79
CA GLU A 551 11.68 -5.27 27.59
C GLU A 551 10.24 -5.77 27.85
N LYS A 552 9.40 -5.01 28.57
CA LYS A 552 8.01 -5.39 28.87
C LYS A 552 6.95 -4.56 28.13
N ARG A 553 7.29 -3.41 27.55
CA ARG A 553 6.32 -2.46 26.96
C ARG A 553 6.62 -2.05 25.51
N GLY A 554 7.72 -2.52 24.93
CA GLY A 554 8.11 -2.19 23.55
C GLY A 554 8.94 -0.90 23.45
N THR A 555 9.09 -0.39 22.23
CA THR A 555 9.81 0.85 21.95
C THR A 555 8.93 2.07 22.17
N ARG A 556 9.41 3.06 22.92
CA ARG A 556 8.73 4.32 23.19
C ARG A 556 9.59 5.49 22.74
N ASP A 557 8.99 6.40 21.97
CA ASP A 557 9.62 7.65 21.56
C ASP A 557 9.29 8.77 22.56
N LEU A 558 10.31 9.55 22.90
CA LEU A 558 10.27 10.67 23.84
C LEU A 558 10.94 11.88 23.18
N ILE A 559 10.40 13.08 23.37
CA ILE A 559 11.03 14.32 22.90
C ILE A 559 11.23 15.22 24.12
N ILE A 560 12.48 15.64 24.33
CA ILE A 560 12.86 16.52 25.44
C ILE A 560 13.03 17.95 24.92
N ASP A 561 12.20 18.88 25.40
CA ASP A 561 12.19 20.27 24.96
C ASP A 561 13.56 20.94 25.13
N ARG A 562 14.22 20.75 26.28
CA ARG A 562 15.56 21.28 26.55
C ARG A 562 16.36 20.45 27.55
N THR A 563 17.63 20.19 27.22
CA THR A 563 18.62 19.72 28.21
C THR A 563 20.00 20.30 27.95
N PHE A 564 20.75 20.57 29.00
CA PHE A 564 22.12 21.07 28.92
C PHE A 564 22.88 20.77 30.22
N ILE A 565 24.20 20.89 30.19
CA ILE A 565 25.05 20.90 31.38
C ILE A 565 25.36 22.35 31.71
N ASP A 566 24.93 22.79 32.89
CA ASP A 566 25.15 24.15 33.35
C ASP A 566 26.65 24.43 33.46
N ARG A 567 27.07 25.56 32.90
CA ARG A 567 28.51 25.90 32.81
C ARG A 567 29.14 26.18 34.18
N GLU A 568 28.34 26.63 35.16
CA GLU A 568 28.81 27.05 36.48
C GLU A 568 28.77 25.89 37.48
N SER A 569 27.63 25.18 37.57
CA SER A 569 27.46 24.05 38.49
C SER A 569 27.99 22.72 37.95
N GLY A 570 28.07 22.57 36.62
CA GLY A 570 28.47 21.32 35.98
C GLY A 570 27.41 20.21 36.02
N GLU A 571 26.21 20.51 36.52
CA GLU A 571 25.09 19.57 36.61
C GLU A 571 24.24 19.59 35.33
N ARG A 572 23.63 18.45 34.98
CA ARG A 572 22.72 18.39 33.84
C ARG A 572 21.34 18.88 34.24
N TRP A 573 20.79 19.82 33.49
CA TRP A 573 19.40 20.26 33.61
C TRP A 573 18.55 19.63 32.52
N LEU A 574 17.39 19.13 32.94
CA LEU A 574 16.27 18.73 32.10
C LEU A 574 15.14 19.74 32.32
N VAL A 575 14.77 20.47 31.28
CA VAL A 575 13.76 21.52 31.33
C VAL A 575 12.66 21.21 30.33
N ASP A 576 11.43 21.14 30.82
CA ASP A 576 10.23 20.94 30.01
C ASP A 576 9.39 22.24 30.03
N TYR A 577 8.93 22.65 28.86
CA TYR A 577 8.32 23.95 28.62
C TYR A 577 6.80 23.86 28.68
N LYS A 578 6.18 24.60 29.59
CA LYS A 578 4.72 24.68 29.72
C LYS A 578 4.22 26.09 29.47
N ASN A 579 3.16 26.22 28.68
CA ASN A 579 2.51 27.49 28.40
C ASN A 579 1.24 27.72 29.25
N SER A 580 1.04 26.92 30.31
CA SER A 580 -0.09 27.05 31.23
C SER A 580 0.02 28.31 32.09
N GLN A 581 -1.14 28.83 32.53
CA GLN A 581 -1.26 30.04 33.35
C GLN A 581 -2.13 29.78 34.60
N PRO A 582 -1.95 30.56 35.69
CA PRO A 582 -2.80 30.47 36.87
C PRO A 582 -4.26 30.75 36.55
N GLN A 583 -5.17 30.04 37.21
CA GLN A 583 -6.60 30.34 37.13
C GLN A 583 -6.92 31.66 37.84
N GLU A 584 -8.07 32.25 37.52
CA GLU A 584 -8.50 33.52 38.11
C GLU A 584 -8.61 33.40 39.64
N GLY A 585 -7.76 34.12 40.38
CA GLY A 585 -7.68 34.08 41.85
C GLY A 585 -6.78 32.98 42.44
N GLU A 586 -6.13 32.15 41.63
CA GLU A 586 -5.15 31.14 42.07
C GLU A 586 -3.81 31.82 42.42
N THR A 587 -3.21 31.48 43.58
CA THR A 587 -1.87 31.98 43.91
C THR A 587 -0.81 31.24 43.09
N LEU A 588 0.35 31.86 42.89
CA LEU A 588 1.45 31.26 42.13
C LEU A 588 1.91 29.93 42.75
N GLU A 589 1.94 29.83 44.08
CA GLU A 589 2.34 28.60 44.77
C GLU A 589 1.36 27.44 44.50
N CYS A 590 0.05 27.72 44.50
CA CYS A 590 -0.97 26.71 44.22
C CYS A 590 -0.93 26.25 42.75
N PHE A 591 -0.76 27.19 41.81
CA PHE A 591 -0.60 26.90 40.39
C PHE A 591 0.59 25.97 40.12
N VAL A 592 1.76 26.33 40.63
CA VAL A 592 2.99 25.55 40.42
C VAL A 592 2.89 24.15 41.04
N ALA A 593 2.32 24.02 42.25
CA ALA A 593 2.14 22.71 42.88
C ALA A 593 1.21 21.78 42.07
N ARG A 594 0.15 22.34 41.48
CA ARG A 594 -0.80 21.61 40.63
C ARG A 594 -0.12 21.12 39.34
N GLU A 595 0.59 22.00 38.64
CA GLU A 595 1.27 21.66 37.39
C GLU A 595 2.44 20.69 37.61
N SER A 596 3.22 20.87 38.68
CA SER A 596 4.29 19.94 39.06
C SER A 596 3.77 18.53 39.33
N THR A 597 2.57 18.40 39.91
CA THR A 597 1.93 17.09 40.12
C THR A 597 1.48 16.47 38.79
N LEU A 598 0.92 17.27 37.90
CA LEU A 598 0.41 16.82 36.60
C LEU A 598 1.53 16.26 35.69
N TYR A 599 2.66 16.95 35.61
CA TYR A 599 3.76 16.60 34.69
C TYR A 599 4.86 15.74 35.34
N ARG A 600 4.71 15.38 36.62
CA ARG A 600 5.68 14.56 37.36
C ARG A 600 6.04 13.27 36.63
N ALA A 601 5.04 12.52 36.17
CA ALA A 601 5.25 11.23 35.52
C ALA A 601 5.98 11.36 34.18
N GLN A 602 5.75 12.46 33.45
CA GLN A 602 6.44 12.76 32.19
C GLN A 602 7.93 13.07 32.44
N LEU A 603 8.21 13.97 33.39
CA LEU A 603 9.58 14.30 33.79
C LEU A 603 10.35 13.09 34.33
N GLN A 604 9.70 12.21 35.08
CA GLN A 604 10.29 10.94 35.54
C GLN A 604 10.73 10.06 34.36
N CYS A 605 9.90 9.94 33.31
CA CYS A 605 10.25 9.17 32.12
C CYS A 605 11.47 9.76 31.40
N TYR A 606 11.51 11.08 31.23
CA TYR A 606 12.65 11.77 30.59
C TYR A 606 13.94 11.61 31.40
N ARG A 607 13.85 11.76 32.73
CA ARG A 607 14.97 11.54 33.66
C ARG A 607 15.51 10.12 33.54
N ASP A 608 14.65 9.11 33.58
CA ASP A 608 15.06 7.69 33.56
C ASP A 608 15.70 7.33 32.20
N ALA A 609 15.20 7.90 31.11
CA ALA A 609 15.81 7.78 29.78
C ALA A 609 17.22 8.38 29.75
N LEU A 610 17.40 9.60 30.26
CA LEU A 610 18.70 10.27 30.31
C LEU A 610 19.70 9.62 31.27
N ARG A 611 19.21 9.03 32.37
CA ARG A 611 20.05 8.29 33.32
C ARG A 611 20.79 7.14 32.66
N THR A 612 20.09 6.40 31.79
CA THR A 612 20.66 5.28 31.03
C THR A 612 21.76 5.73 30.06
N LEU A 613 21.75 7.01 29.65
CA LEU A 613 22.65 7.56 28.63
C LEU A 613 23.95 8.19 29.18
N ASP A 614 23.90 9.00 30.25
CA ASP A 614 25.05 9.82 30.67
C ASP A 614 25.41 9.67 32.17
N GLY A 615 24.57 9.02 33.00
CA GLY A 615 24.87 8.69 34.40
C GLY A 615 25.21 9.84 35.37
N LYS A 616 25.17 11.09 34.91
CA LYS A 616 25.54 12.30 35.68
C LYS A 616 24.42 12.76 36.62
N PRO A 617 24.75 13.59 37.64
CA PRO A 617 23.76 14.29 38.45
C PRO A 617 22.83 15.11 37.54
N LEU A 618 21.52 14.98 37.75
CA LEU A 618 20.50 15.56 36.89
C LEU A 618 19.42 16.26 37.71
N ARG A 619 19.15 17.52 37.37
CA ARG A 619 18.05 18.31 37.92
C ARG A 619 16.90 18.41 36.92
N CYS A 620 15.67 18.32 37.44
CA CYS A 620 14.46 18.44 36.64
C CYS A 620 13.77 19.79 36.93
N ALA A 621 13.29 20.48 35.91
CA ALA A 621 12.53 21.71 36.08
C ALA A 621 11.42 21.86 35.05
N LEU A 622 10.36 22.55 35.45
CA LEU A 622 9.34 23.08 34.55
C LEU A 622 9.61 24.55 34.29
N PHE A 623 9.58 24.95 33.03
CA PHE A 623 9.68 26.35 32.65
C PHE A 623 8.35 26.85 32.09
N PHE A 624 7.71 27.75 32.84
CA PHE A 624 6.43 28.36 32.47
C PHE A 624 6.67 29.56 31.57
N THR A 625 6.58 29.34 30.26
CA THR A 625 7.01 30.29 29.23
C THR A 625 6.19 31.58 29.26
N ALA A 626 4.87 31.48 29.52
CA ALA A 626 3.98 32.63 29.67
C ALA A 626 4.30 33.51 30.91
N LEU A 627 4.99 32.94 31.91
CA LEU A 627 5.35 33.64 33.16
C LEU A 627 6.84 34.00 33.23
N GLY A 628 7.67 33.44 32.34
CA GLY A 628 9.13 33.52 32.44
C GLY A 628 9.69 32.88 33.72
N HIS A 629 8.96 31.95 34.33
CA HIS A 629 9.26 31.36 35.63
C HIS A 629 9.81 29.94 35.50
N LEU A 630 10.97 29.67 36.10
CA LEU A 630 11.55 28.34 36.20
C LEU A 630 11.28 27.77 37.58
N HIS A 631 10.66 26.60 37.64
CA HIS A 631 10.39 25.87 38.87
C HIS A 631 11.17 24.56 38.92
N PRO A 632 12.20 24.44 39.80
CA PRO A 632 12.89 23.19 40.04
C PRO A 632 11.99 22.16 40.74
N VAL A 633 11.91 20.95 40.21
CA VAL A 633 11.15 19.83 40.77
C VAL A 633 12.10 18.93 41.56
N THR A 634 12.54 19.41 42.73
CA THR A 634 13.64 18.82 43.51
C THR A 634 13.40 17.37 43.95
N GLU A 635 12.14 16.92 43.99
CA GLU A 635 11.79 15.52 44.31
C GLU A 635 12.20 14.52 43.21
N LEU A 636 12.49 15.01 42.00
CA LEU A 636 12.92 14.20 40.87
C LEU A 636 14.43 14.28 40.62
N ASP A 637 15.12 15.17 41.33
CA ASP A 637 16.55 15.39 41.18
C ASP A 637 17.33 14.13 41.58
N PHE A 638 18.39 13.86 40.81
CA PHE A 638 19.33 12.80 41.10
C PHE A 638 20.62 13.45 41.62
N PRO A 639 20.88 13.42 42.94
CA PRO A 639 22.05 14.07 43.52
C PRO A 639 23.34 13.38 43.05
N ALA A 640 24.45 14.11 43.10
CA ALA A 640 25.78 13.49 43.05
C ALA A 640 25.96 12.57 44.27
N GLU A 641 26.40 11.33 44.07
CA GLU A 641 26.92 10.49 45.16
C GLU A 641 28.16 11.09 45.78
#